data_AF-A0A958H1E1-F1
#
_entry.id   AF-A0A958H1E1-F1
#
_cell.length_a   1.000
_cell.length_b   1.000
_cell.length_c   1.000
_cell.angle_alpha   90.00
_cell.angle_beta   90.00
_cell.angle_gamma   90.00
#
_symmetry.space_group_name_H-M   'P 1'
#
loop_
_entity.id
_entity.type
_entity.pdbx_description
1 polymer ?
#
loop_
_entity_poly.entity_id
_entity_poly.type
_entity_poly.pdbx_seq_one_letter_code
_entity_poly.pdbx_strand_id
1 'polypeptide(L)'
;WRGWQTDQFRHYLLAGIALGLCQYTYTSARLLPLVFGLFTLIQTPLLWSGHRAQLKGLWSGLFLMIVSSVVITAPLLFYAFNNPAIFWGRTADVAVAVDGSWQSLKMFGLHLIAAVRIFIDGYDPNWRHQFVGQPGFHGFSSIGFWIGLLVMIFRWRQANHLLVLLLLIVMWLPAALADPPFHTLRLAGVLPAYYVIMAVGFVTITGWITRRTSLPFTSNQMGSVVLILLLVINGTLTIYTYFYRWPTTPQVYQAFDGSLVELANRLAQSEESINVVIPFYLYNHAAVRYILHQRFEEEVLLPAEAHERLTQDGPKTLIIPQDLPDDGEPPAYVWLVSDSQSGGKAFVSTVNRDLPPAALSGEPQAVIYNRQGQPIARQYALAESDQLETLFVRHLPRKQINATWADNLRLTGFEFVPEVIGPTDTTNLYLSWEVLALTSLQEKMFLQLLDSQGQPVGQQELDPISKKMYRWRPDGLVLEQYPLKLDANLPAGLYFVRLGFFNPKTEQRLIAYGPDSQPLGSEVIIGPLTVAEDKNNPYNIQHYTQASLGGVIELLGYSIKSAPTRGETDVELYWRAEDTIDLDYTAFVQLLDEERNVVAQQDMQPLNGLYPTSSWRPGDVIATTFVLAVPQIEDGGSHRLVTGMYHLETGTRLPTFNHANELLTDNLIPLQ
;
A
#
# COMPACT_ATOMS: atom_id res chain seq x y z
N TRP A 1 -32.00 27.36 -19.91
CA TRP A 1 -33.14 27.38 -20.86
C TRP A 1 -34.12 28.53 -20.61
N ARG A 2 -34.80 28.63 -19.45
CA ARG A 2 -35.77 29.72 -19.22
C ARG A 2 -35.16 31.12 -19.36
N GLY A 3 -33.94 31.35 -18.87
CA GLY A 3 -33.23 32.63 -19.07
C GLY A 3 -33.04 32.97 -20.54
N TRP A 4 -32.67 31.99 -21.36
CA TRP A 4 -32.57 32.15 -22.82
C TRP A 4 -33.90 32.51 -23.47
N GLN A 5 -35.00 31.86 -23.11
CA GLN A 5 -36.30 32.12 -23.72
C GLN A 5 -36.91 33.47 -23.32
N THR A 6 -36.66 33.89 -22.08
CA THR A 6 -37.31 35.07 -21.48
C THR A 6 -36.44 36.31 -21.46
N ASP A 7 -35.13 36.15 -21.73
CA ASP A 7 -34.09 37.17 -21.58
C ASP A 7 -34.05 37.82 -20.18
N GLN A 8 -34.53 37.10 -19.16
CA GLN A 8 -34.58 37.59 -17.78
C GLN A 8 -33.29 37.23 -17.03
N PHE A 9 -32.58 38.25 -16.55
CA PHE A 9 -31.33 38.10 -15.80
C PHE A 9 -31.46 37.17 -14.58
N ARG A 10 -32.62 37.21 -13.89
CA ARG A 10 -32.88 36.40 -12.69
C ARG A 10 -32.70 34.90 -12.95
N HIS A 11 -33.08 34.43 -14.14
CA HIS A 11 -32.96 33.02 -14.50
C HIS A 11 -31.52 32.60 -14.77
N TYR A 12 -30.68 33.48 -15.33
CA TYR A 12 -29.25 33.22 -15.49
C TYR A 12 -28.50 33.27 -14.16
N LEU A 13 -28.90 34.19 -13.27
CA LEU A 13 -28.36 34.28 -11.91
C LEU A 13 -28.64 32.99 -11.13
N LEU A 14 -29.88 32.52 -11.12
CA LEU A 14 -30.26 31.26 -10.46
C LEU A 14 -29.54 30.06 -11.06
N ALA A 15 -29.37 30.02 -12.39
CA ALA A 15 -28.61 28.97 -13.05
C ALA A 15 -27.13 28.96 -12.64
N GLY A 16 -26.52 30.13 -12.47
CA GLY A 16 -25.13 30.24 -12.04
C GLY A 16 -24.95 29.92 -10.57
N ILE A 17 -25.88 30.32 -9.71
CA ILE A 17 -25.91 29.89 -8.31
C ILE A 17 -25.99 28.36 -8.21
N ALA A 18 -26.90 27.74 -8.97
CA ALA A 18 -27.02 26.28 -9.02
C ALA A 18 -25.74 25.61 -9.54
N LEU A 19 -25.13 26.15 -10.61
CA LEU A 19 -23.88 25.65 -11.17
C LEU A 19 -22.73 25.70 -10.14
N GLY A 20 -22.66 26.78 -9.37
CA GLY A 20 -21.66 26.96 -8.32
C GLY A 20 -21.89 26.02 -7.14
N LEU A 21 -23.12 25.87 -6.67
CA LEU A 21 -23.47 24.90 -5.61
C LEU A 21 -23.16 23.47 -6.04
N CYS A 22 -23.41 23.11 -7.30
CA CYS A 22 -23.06 21.78 -7.83
C CYS A 22 -21.56 21.45 -7.68
N GLN A 23 -20.66 22.44 -7.68
CA GLN A 23 -19.23 22.18 -7.51
C GLN A 23 -18.85 21.62 -6.13
N TYR A 24 -19.71 21.79 -5.12
CA TYR A 24 -19.52 21.26 -3.77
C TYR A 24 -20.04 19.83 -3.58
N THR A 25 -20.64 19.25 -4.62
CA THR A 25 -21.32 17.95 -4.53
C THR A 25 -20.38 16.80 -4.91
N TYR A 26 -20.36 16.43 -6.19
CA TYR A 26 -19.61 15.30 -6.73
C TYR A 26 -18.52 15.78 -7.70
N THR A 27 -17.39 15.07 -7.75
CA THR A 27 -16.23 15.48 -8.57
C THR A 27 -16.55 15.60 -10.05
N SER A 28 -17.47 14.79 -10.59
CA SER A 28 -17.93 14.91 -11.98
C SER A 28 -18.64 16.23 -12.31
N ALA A 29 -19.18 16.95 -11.31
CA ALA A 29 -19.83 18.25 -11.52
C ALA A 29 -18.85 19.32 -12.04
N ARG A 30 -17.54 19.08 -11.91
CA ARG A 30 -16.47 19.92 -12.47
C ARG A 30 -16.51 20.01 -14.00
N LEU A 31 -17.11 19.03 -14.68
CA LEU A 31 -17.30 19.08 -16.14
C LEU A 31 -18.57 19.83 -16.57
N LEU A 32 -19.48 20.14 -15.64
CA LEU A 32 -20.75 20.80 -15.98
C LEU A 32 -20.57 22.19 -16.62
N PRO A 33 -19.60 23.04 -16.21
CA PRO A 33 -19.30 24.29 -16.91
C PRO A 33 -18.96 24.10 -18.40
N LEU A 34 -18.32 22.98 -18.77
CA LEU A 34 -17.97 22.67 -20.16
C LEU A 34 -19.22 22.53 -21.05
N VAL A 35 -20.33 21.99 -20.52
CA VAL A 35 -21.61 21.90 -21.23
C VAL A 35 -22.06 23.27 -21.73
N PHE A 36 -22.02 24.28 -20.85
CA PHE A 36 -22.46 25.63 -21.18
C PHE A 36 -21.48 26.38 -22.08
N GLY A 37 -20.18 26.13 -21.92
CA GLY A 37 -19.14 26.64 -22.82
C GLY A 37 -19.32 26.11 -24.24
N LEU A 38 -19.43 24.79 -24.41
CA LEU A 38 -19.66 24.15 -25.70
C LEU A 38 -21.00 24.56 -26.32
N PHE A 39 -22.06 24.66 -25.51
CA PHE A 39 -23.36 25.13 -25.96
C PHE A 39 -23.27 26.53 -26.56
N THR A 40 -22.59 27.45 -25.86
CA THR A 40 -22.41 28.84 -26.32
C THR A 40 -21.54 28.91 -27.57
N LEU A 41 -20.47 28.11 -27.62
CA LEU A 41 -19.56 28.03 -28.76
C LEU A 41 -20.25 27.52 -30.03
N ILE A 42 -21.09 26.49 -29.91
CA ILE A 42 -21.83 25.91 -31.05
C ILE A 42 -23.04 26.79 -31.45
N GLN A 43 -23.74 27.42 -30.50
CA GLN A 43 -24.88 28.29 -30.81
C GLN A 43 -24.49 29.64 -31.43
N THR A 44 -23.32 30.17 -31.08
CA THR A 44 -22.83 31.45 -31.61
C THR A 44 -22.86 31.54 -33.15
N PRO A 45 -22.26 30.60 -33.92
CA PRO A 45 -22.31 30.63 -35.38
C PRO A 45 -23.72 30.38 -35.94
N LEU A 46 -24.55 29.58 -35.26
CA LEU A 46 -25.94 29.31 -35.70
C LEU A 46 -26.84 30.57 -35.64
N LEU A 47 -26.53 31.50 -34.74
CA LEU A 47 -27.29 32.75 -34.55
C LEU A 47 -26.67 33.95 -35.26
N TRP A 48 -25.45 33.80 -35.80
CA TRP A 48 -24.67 34.87 -36.40
C TRP A 48 -25.39 35.54 -37.58
N SER A 49 -26.07 34.74 -38.42
CA SER A 49 -26.80 35.18 -39.61
C SER A 49 -28.27 35.53 -39.34
N GLY A 50 -28.51 36.57 -38.53
CA GLY A 50 -29.84 37.21 -38.43
C GLY A 50 -30.45 37.33 -37.05
N HIS A 51 -29.81 36.81 -35.99
CA HIS A 51 -30.37 36.79 -34.64
C HIS A 51 -29.48 37.53 -33.61
N ARG A 52 -28.97 38.72 -33.97
CA ARG A 52 -28.02 39.50 -33.14
C ARG A 52 -28.50 39.78 -31.70
N ALA A 53 -29.80 39.99 -31.50
CA ALA A 53 -30.36 40.21 -30.16
C ALA A 53 -30.25 38.94 -29.28
N GLN A 54 -30.56 37.77 -29.84
CA GLN A 54 -30.41 36.48 -29.15
C GLN A 54 -28.94 36.15 -28.89
N LEU A 55 -28.05 36.52 -29.82
CA LEU A 55 -26.60 36.39 -29.64
C LEU A 55 -26.12 37.22 -28.44
N LYS A 56 -26.55 38.48 -28.33
CA LYS A 56 -26.21 39.33 -27.18
C LYS A 56 -26.75 38.74 -25.87
N GLY A 57 -28.00 38.26 -25.85
CA GLY A 57 -28.62 37.62 -24.70
C GLY A 57 -27.92 36.32 -24.26
N LEU A 58 -27.42 35.53 -25.22
CA LEU A 58 -26.62 34.34 -24.94
C LEU A 58 -25.33 34.68 -24.18
N TRP A 59 -24.53 35.61 -24.70
CA TRP A 59 -23.25 35.96 -24.11
C TRP A 59 -23.40 36.72 -22.78
N SER A 60 -24.37 37.63 -22.66
CA SER A 60 -24.67 38.31 -21.39
C SER A 60 -25.19 37.34 -20.33
N GLY A 61 -26.05 36.40 -20.73
CA GLY A 61 -26.55 35.35 -19.86
C GLY A 61 -25.46 34.41 -19.39
N LEU A 62 -24.58 33.97 -20.29
CA LEU A 62 -23.40 33.16 -19.95
C LEU A 62 -22.49 33.90 -18.96
N PHE A 63 -22.20 35.18 -19.23
CA PHE A 63 -21.38 36.00 -18.34
C PHE A 63 -21.98 36.06 -16.92
N LEU A 64 -23.27 36.36 -16.80
CA LEU A 64 -23.94 36.44 -15.49
C LEU A 64 -23.93 35.09 -14.76
N MET A 65 -24.11 34.00 -15.50
CA MET A 65 -24.06 32.64 -14.97
C MET A 65 -22.66 32.26 -14.48
N ILE A 66 -21.61 32.63 -15.24
CA ILE A 66 -20.21 32.41 -14.84
C ILE A 66 -19.89 33.21 -13.58
N VAL A 67 -20.18 34.51 -13.56
CA VAL A 67 -19.88 35.37 -12.41
C VAL A 67 -20.55 34.85 -11.14
N SER A 68 -21.85 34.56 -11.21
CA SER A 68 -22.57 34.03 -10.04
C SER A 68 -22.08 32.64 -9.62
N SER A 69 -21.74 31.77 -10.57
CA SER A 69 -21.13 30.47 -10.26
C SER A 69 -19.77 30.62 -9.57
N VAL A 70 -18.91 31.54 -10.04
CA VAL A 70 -17.60 31.80 -9.46
C VAL A 70 -17.74 32.34 -8.04
N VAL A 71 -18.66 33.28 -7.81
CA VAL A 71 -18.92 33.82 -6.46
C VAL A 71 -19.31 32.71 -5.48
N ILE A 72 -20.20 31.81 -5.88
CA ILE A 72 -20.62 30.68 -5.03
C ILE A 72 -19.50 29.65 -4.84
N THR A 73 -18.68 29.41 -5.87
CA THR A 73 -17.59 28.43 -5.82
C THR A 73 -16.30 28.99 -5.18
N ALA A 74 -16.24 30.30 -4.92
CA ALA A 74 -15.02 30.97 -4.47
C ALA A 74 -14.38 30.35 -3.21
N PRO A 75 -15.12 29.97 -2.15
CA PRO A 75 -14.53 29.27 -1.01
C PRO A 75 -13.83 27.96 -1.39
N LEU A 76 -14.43 27.15 -2.25
CA LEU A 76 -13.84 25.90 -2.74
C LEU A 76 -12.61 26.15 -3.61
N LEU A 77 -12.64 27.17 -4.47
CA LEU A 77 -11.50 27.56 -5.29
C LEU A 77 -10.33 28.06 -4.43
N PHE A 78 -10.62 28.85 -3.41
CA PHE A 78 -9.62 29.31 -2.45
C PHE A 78 -8.99 28.13 -1.69
N TYR A 79 -9.79 27.16 -1.24
CA TYR A 79 -9.28 25.94 -0.62
C TYR A 79 -8.40 25.13 -1.60
N ALA A 80 -8.85 24.96 -2.84
CA ALA A 80 -8.13 24.22 -3.88
C ALA A 80 -6.77 24.85 -4.21
N PHE A 81 -6.69 26.19 -4.23
CA PHE A 81 -5.45 26.93 -4.47
C PHE A 81 -4.42 26.69 -3.36
N ASN A 82 -4.86 26.67 -2.09
CA ASN A 82 -3.97 26.46 -0.95
C ASN A 82 -3.65 24.97 -0.70
N ASN A 83 -4.48 24.04 -1.18
CA ASN A 83 -4.35 22.60 -0.93
C ASN A 83 -4.46 21.77 -2.24
N PRO A 84 -3.59 21.99 -3.23
CA PRO A 84 -3.73 21.37 -4.54
C PRO A 84 -3.62 19.84 -4.50
N ALA A 85 -2.71 19.30 -3.67
CA ALA A 85 -2.53 17.85 -3.53
C ALA A 85 -3.81 17.15 -3.02
N ILE A 86 -4.46 17.73 -2.00
CA ILE A 86 -5.71 17.18 -1.42
C ILE A 86 -6.87 17.32 -2.41
N PHE A 87 -6.98 18.49 -3.05
CA PHE A 87 -8.10 18.79 -3.94
C PHE A 87 -8.10 17.96 -5.24
N TRP A 88 -6.91 17.68 -5.78
CA TRP A 88 -6.74 16.92 -7.02
C TRP A 88 -6.46 15.43 -6.81
N GLY A 89 -5.96 15.01 -5.64
CA GLY A 89 -5.53 13.63 -5.35
C GLY A 89 -6.55 12.58 -5.79
N ARG A 90 -7.80 12.68 -5.31
CA ARG A 90 -8.87 11.73 -5.67
C ARG A 90 -9.22 11.70 -7.17
N THR A 91 -9.03 12.81 -7.88
CA THR A 91 -9.28 12.86 -9.34
C THR A 91 -8.13 12.22 -10.10
N ALA A 92 -6.90 12.43 -9.64
CA ALA A 92 -5.71 11.83 -10.23
C ALA A 92 -5.65 10.31 -10.00
N ASP A 93 -6.05 9.83 -8.81
CA ASP A 93 -6.04 8.39 -8.48
C ASP A 93 -7.06 7.56 -9.26
N VAL A 94 -8.13 8.20 -9.75
CA VAL A 94 -9.25 7.52 -10.40
C VAL A 94 -9.28 7.81 -11.89
N ALA A 95 -8.50 8.77 -12.40
CA ALA A 95 -8.46 9.09 -13.82
C ALA A 95 -7.48 8.18 -14.57
N VAL A 96 -7.93 7.63 -15.70
CA VAL A 96 -7.06 7.01 -16.69
C VAL A 96 -6.18 8.12 -17.27
N ALA A 97 -4.87 8.04 -17.05
CA ALA A 97 -3.92 8.88 -17.76
C ALA A 97 -4.02 8.56 -19.25
N VAL A 98 -4.61 9.46 -20.04
CA VAL A 98 -4.59 9.36 -21.51
C VAL A 98 -3.21 9.81 -21.97
N ASP A 99 -2.24 8.91 -21.89
CA ASP A 99 -0.87 9.07 -22.38
C ASP A 99 -0.78 9.04 -23.92
N GLY A 100 -1.92 8.94 -24.61
CA GLY A 100 -2.01 8.84 -26.07
C GLY A 100 -1.63 7.46 -26.62
N SER A 101 -1.31 6.49 -25.77
CA SER A 101 -1.00 5.13 -26.22
C SER A 101 -2.23 4.44 -26.81
N TRP A 102 -1.99 3.49 -27.71
CA TRP A 102 -3.05 2.64 -28.27
C TRP A 102 -3.83 1.89 -27.19
N GLN A 103 -3.17 1.50 -26.10
CA GLN A 103 -3.80 0.80 -24.99
C GLN A 103 -4.76 1.72 -24.24
N SER A 104 -4.36 2.95 -23.93
CA SER A 104 -5.21 3.96 -23.29
C SER A 104 -6.41 4.34 -24.15
N LEU A 105 -6.22 4.50 -25.47
CA LEU A 105 -7.32 4.75 -26.42
C LEU A 105 -8.30 3.57 -26.50
N LYS A 106 -7.79 2.34 -26.52
CA LYS A 106 -8.61 1.13 -26.50
C LYS A 106 -9.43 1.04 -25.21
N MET A 107 -8.82 1.30 -24.05
CA MET A 107 -9.50 1.30 -22.75
C MET A 107 -10.60 2.37 -22.69
N PHE A 108 -10.31 3.59 -23.14
CA PHE A 108 -11.31 4.65 -23.25
C PHE A 108 -12.50 4.24 -24.12
N GLY A 109 -12.25 3.62 -25.28
CA GLY A 109 -13.30 3.10 -26.15
C GLY A 109 -14.14 2.00 -25.49
N LEU A 110 -13.50 1.06 -24.79
CA LEU A 110 -14.19 0.01 -24.04
C LEU A 110 -15.06 0.58 -22.91
N HIS A 111 -14.57 1.60 -22.19
CA HIS A 111 -15.34 2.26 -21.13
C HIS A 111 -16.55 3.00 -21.69
N LEU A 112 -16.42 3.63 -22.86
CA LEU A 112 -17.55 4.30 -23.52
C LEU A 112 -18.63 3.28 -23.93
N ILE A 113 -18.24 2.14 -24.49
CA ILE A 113 -19.16 1.04 -24.81
C ILE A 113 -19.84 0.53 -23.54
N ALA A 114 -19.08 0.33 -22.46
CA ALA A 114 -19.63 -0.12 -21.19
C ALA A 114 -20.65 0.87 -20.60
N ALA A 115 -20.37 2.18 -20.69
CA ALA A 115 -21.30 3.23 -20.27
C ALA A 115 -22.62 3.22 -21.06
N VAL A 116 -22.57 2.91 -22.37
CA VAL A 116 -23.78 2.72 -23.19
C VAL A 116 -24.55 1.47 -22.76
N ARG A 117 -23.83 0.37 -22.49
CA ARG A 117 -24.40 -0.93 -22.14
C ARG A 117 -25.25 -0.89 -20.86
N ILE A 118 -24.91 -0.04 -19.89
CA ILE A 118 -25.76 0.22 -18.69
C ILE A 118 -27.24 0.47 -19.06
N PHE A 119 -27.51 1.13 -20.19
CA PHE A 119 -28.88 1.44 -20.63
C PHE A 119 -29.52 0.37 -21.51
N ILE A 120 -28.73 -0.56 -22.04
CA ILE A 120 -29.19 -1.63 -22.95
C ILE A 120 -29.40 -2.92 -22.15
N ASP A 121 -28.34 -3.41 -21.51
CA ASP A 121 -28.31 -4.69 -20.81
C ASP A 121 -28.04 -4.54 -19.30
N GLY A 122 -27.87 -3.31 -18.79
CA GLY A 122 -27.66 -3.10 -17.36
C GLY A 122 -26.28 -3.49 -16.89
N TYR A 123 -25.28 -3.43 -17.78
CA TYR A 123 -23.91 -3.78 -17.48
C TYR A 123 -23.25 -2.79 -16.50
N ASP A 124 -23.32 -3.09 -15.21
CA ASP A 124 -22.48 -2.53 -14.16
C ASP A 124 -21.89 -3.72 -13.38
N PRO A 125 -20.57 -3.94 -13.35
CA PRO A 125 -19.98 -5.04 -12.59
C PRO A 125 -20.10 -4.80 -11.07
N ASN A 126 -20.40 -3.58 -10.65
CA ASN A 126 -20.43 -3.20 -9.25
C ASN A 126 -21.86 -3.23 -8.68
N TRP A 127 -22.16 -4.33 -7.97
CA TRP A 127 -23.42 -4.57 -7.26
C TRP A 127 -23.75 -3.53 -6.17
N ARG A 128 -22.81 -2.63 -5.80
CA ARG A 128 -23.06 -1.54 -4.83
C ARG A 128 -23.89 -0.40 -5.41
N HIS A 129 -23.81 -0.18 -6.72
CA HIS A 129 -24.36 1.04 -7.34
C HIS A 129 -25.60 0.79 -8.20
N GLN A 130 -25.74 -0.43 -8.73
CA GLN A 130 -26.89 -0.84 -9.52
C GLN A 130 -27.12 -2.34 -9.36
N PHE A 131 -28.38 -2.77 -9.48
CA PHE A 131 -28.68 -4.19 -9.61
C PHE A 131 -28.19 -4.69 -10.97
N VAL A 132 -27.22 -5.58 -10.97
CA VAL A 132 -26.49 -5.97 -12.19
C VAL A 132 -27.40 -6.72 -13.17
N GLY A 133 -27.26 -6.41 -14.46
CA GLY A 133 -28.11 -6.96 -15.52
C GLY A 133 -29.50 -6.33 -15.58
N GLN A 134 -29.78 -5.33 -14.75
CA GLN A 134 -30.98 -4.52 -14.81
C GLN A 134 -30.69 -3.29 -15.67
N PRO A 135 -31.22 -3.15 -16.90
CA PRO A 135 -30.98 -1.96 -17.71
C PRO A 135 -31.44 -0.70 -16.97
N GLY A 136 -30.74 0.41 -17.15
CA GLY A 136 -31.10 1.69 -16.54
C GLY A 136 -32.55 2.14 -16.85
N PHE A 137 -33.14 1.60 -17.93
CA PHE A 137 -34.56 1.74 -18.24
C PHE A 137 -35.25 0.38 -18.36
N HIS A 138 -36.38 0.21 -17.67
CA HIS A 138 -37.25 -0.95 -17.86
C HIS A 138 -38.27 -0.74 -18.97
N GLY A 139 -38.41 -1.78 -19.81
CA GLY A 139 -39.55 -1.97 -20.70
C GLY A 139 -39.88 -0.71 -21.51
N PHE A 140 -41.07 -0.16 -21.30
CA PHE A 140 -41.62 0.95 -22.07
C PHE A 140 -40.83 2.26 -21.95
N SER A 141 -40.12 2.49 -20.84
CA SER A 141 -39.31 3.71 -20.64
C SER A 141 -38.20 3.85 -21.68
N SER A 142 -37.64 2.72 -22.13
CA SER A 142 -36.58 2.69 -23.15
C SER A 142 -37.06 3.19 -24.52
N ILE A 143 -38.33 2.95 -24.86
CA ILE A 143 -38.95 3.38 -26.13
C ILE A 143 -39.00 4.91 -26.19
N GLY A 144 -39.45 5.54 -25.11
CA GLY A 144 -39.45 7.00 -24.98
C GLY A 144 -38.03 7.56 -25.08
N PHE A 145 -37.05 6.93 -24.44
CA PHE A 145 -35.66 7.38 -24.52
C PHE A 145 -35.12 7.32 -25.95
N TRP A 146 -35.20 6.18 -26.65
CA TRP A 146 -34.62 6.03 -27.99
C TRP A 146 -35.31 6.92 -29.03
N ILE A 147 -36.65 7.02 -29.00
CA ILE A 147 -37.38 7.92 -29.90
C ILE A 147 -37.02 9.38 -29.60
N GLY A 148 -36.96 9.74 -28.31
CA GLY A 148 -36.54 11.08 -27.89
C GLY A 148 -35.15 11.41 -28.39
N LEU A 149 -34.18 10.49 -28.22
CA LEU A 149 -32.80 10.67 -28.64
C LEU A 149 -32.71 10.88 -30.15
N LEU A 150 -33.41 10.06 -30.94
CA LEU A 150 -33.48 10.23 -32.40
C LEU A 150 -34.06 11.60 -32.77
N VAL A 151 -35.17 12.01 -32.13
CA VAL A 151 -35.76 13.34 -32.36
C VAL A 151 -34.77 14.45 -32.05
N MET A 152 -34.05 14.36 -30.93
CA MET A 152 -33.05 15.35 -30.54
C MET A 152 -31.87 15.39 -31.52
N ILE A 153 -31.38 14.23 -31.98
CA ILE A 153 -30.29 14.14 -32.95
C ILE A 153 -30.71 14.73 -34.29
N PHE A 154 -31.89 14.40 -34.82
CA PHE A 154 -32.35 14.99 -36.09
C PHE A 154 -32.69 16.48 -35.97
N ARG A 155 -33.05 16.95 -34.77
CA ARG A 155 -33.36 18.35 -34.48
C ARG A 155 -32.28 19.04 -33.65
N TRP A 156 -31.03 18.58 -33.76
CA TRP A 156 -29.93 19.04 -32.89
C TRP A 156 -29.66 20.53 -33.00
N ARG A 157 -29.96 21.15 -34.15
CA ARG A 157 -29.82 22.60 -34.37
C ARG A 157 -30.76 23.44 -33.50
N GLN A 158 -31.81 22.85 -32.93
CA GLN A 158 -32.66 23.53 -31.95
C GLN A 158 -31.93 23.62 -30.61
N ALA A 159 -31.87 24.83 -30.04
CA ALA A 159 -31.06 25.10 -28.86
C ALA A 159 -31.40 24.24 -27.63
N ASN A 160 -32.67 23.87 -27.41
CA ASN A 160 -33.06 22.96 -26.33
C ASN A 160 -32.50 21.55 -26.53
N HIS A 161 -32.58 21.01 -27.75
CA HIS A 161 -32.04 19.69 -28.06
C HIS A 161 -30.52 19.67 -27.97
N LEU A 162 -29.85 20.71 -28.49
CA LEU A 162 -28.40 20.83 -28.39
C LEU A 162 -27.93 20.82 -26.93
N LEU A 163 -28.56 21.62 -26.06
CA LEU A 163 -28.15 21.71 -24.65
C LEU A 163 -28.24 20.35 -23.95
N VAL A 164 -29.32 19.60 -24.21
CA VAL A 164 -29.53 18.28 -23.61
C VAL A 164 -28.57 17.24 -24.18
N LEU A 165 -28.29 17.26 -25.48
CA LEU A 165 -27.29 16.39 -26.11
C LEU A 165 -25.87 16.67 -25.60
N LEU A 166 -25.51 17.94 -25.41
CA LEU A 166 -24.21 18.29 -24.82
C LEU A 166 -24.12 17.86 -23.36
N LEU A 167 -25.20 18.02 -22.58
CA LEU A 167 -25.25 17.52 -21.21
C LEU A 167 -25.08 16.00 -21.17
N LEU A 168 -25.73 15.26 -22.09
CA LEU A 168 -25.58 13.81 -22.23
C LEU A 168 -24.12 13.42 -22.52
N ILE A 169 -23.50 14.05 -23.54
CA ILE A 169 -22.14 13.70 -24.00
C ILE A 169 -21.08 14.07 -22.97
N VAL A 170 -21.12 15.29 -22.43
CA VAL A 170 -20.08 15.77 -21.50
C VAL A 170 -20.15 15.02 -20.17
N MET A 171 -21.37 14.76 -19.65
CA MET A 171 -21.50 14.06 -18.37
C MET A 171 -21.28 12.54 -18.48
N TRP A 172 -21.07 12.02 -19.70
CA TRP A 172 -20.55 10.66 -19.93
C TRP A 172 -19.04 10.53 -19.76
N LEU A 173 -18.29 11.62 -19.95
CA LEU A 173 -16.83 11.60 -19.87
C LEU A 173 -16.27 11.07 -18.54
N PRO A 174 -16.85 11.39 -17.35
CA PRO A 174 -16.33 10.87 -16.08
C PRO A 174 -16.33 9.34 -15.99
N ALA A 175 -17.29 8.66 -16.62
CA ALA A 175 -17.32 7.21 -16.66
C ALA A 175 -16.31 6.64 -17.65
N ALA A 176 -16.11 7.31 -18.79
CA ALA A 176 -15.14 6.90 -19.81
C ALA A 176 -13.68 7.09 -19.36
N LEU A 177 -13.40 8.12 -18.58
CA LEU A 177 -12.05 8.55 -18.19
C LEU A 177 -11.53 7.91 -16.91
N ALA A 178 -12.21 6.93 -16.31
CA ALA A 178 -11.90 6.51 -14.94
C ALA A 178 -11.57 5.02 -14.76
N ASP A 179 -10.72 4.70 -13.76
CA ASP A 179 -10.16 3.38 -13.41
C ASP A 179 -10.29 3.13 -11.87
N PRO A 180 -10.66 1.94 -11.36
CA PRO A 180 -11.19 0.76 -12.07
C PRO A 180 -12.41 1.09 -12.95
N PRO A 181 -12.70 0.24 -13.96
CA PRO A 181 -13.60 0.54 -15.06
C PRO A 181 -15.06 0.75 -14.59
N PHE A 182 -15.72 1.76 -15.20
CA PHE A 182 -17.15 2.13 -15.20
C PHE A 182 -18.08 1.54 -14.10
N HIS A 183 -18.81 2.42 -13.40
CA HIS A 183 -19.95 2.04 -12.56
C HIS A 183 -21.01 3.16 -12.57
N THR A 184 -22.28 2.82 -12.32
CA THR A 184 -23.42 3.71 -12.58
C THR A 184 -23.39 5.01 -11.79
N LEU A 185 -22.81 5.03 -10.58
CA LEU A 185 -22.65 6.26 -9.80
C LEU A 185 -21.89 7.37 -10.57
N ARG A 186 -20.92 7.01 -11.45
CA ARG A 186 -20.19 8.00 -12.27
C ARG A 186 -21.07 8.65 -13.34
N LEU A 187 -22.19 8.01 -13.71
CA LEU A 187 -23.18 8.50 -14.66
C LEU A 187 -24.31 9.31 -14.01
N ALA A 188 -24.26 9.57 -12.70
CA ALA A 188 -25.30 10.33 -11.99
C ALA A 188 -25.57 11.71 -12.63
N GLY A 189 -24.51 12.37 -13.13
CA GLY A 189 -24.61 13.68 -13.79
C GLY A 189 -25.40 13.67 -15.11
N VAL A 190 -25.61 12.50 -15.70
CA VAL A 190 -26.30 12.34 -16.99
C VAL A 190 -27.81 12.20 -16.80
N LEU A 191 -28.26 11.78 -15.60
CA LEU A 191 -29.68 11.51 -15.29
C LEU A 191 -30.64 12.64 -15.70
N PRO A 192 -30.33 13.93 -15.51
CA PRO A 192 -31.21 15.01 -15.97
C PRO A 192 -31.42 15.01 -17.49
N ALA A 193 -30.36 14.80 -18.28
CA ALA A 193 -30.47 14.71 -19.74
C ALA A 193 -31.31 13.49 -20.13
N TYR A 194 -31.07 12.35 -19.48
CA TYR A 194 -31.79 11.10 -19.68
C TYR A 194 -33.32 11.27 -19.55
N TYR A 195 -33.79 11.83 -18.43
CA TYR A 195 -35.24 11.99 -18.22
C TYR A 195 -35.87 12.99 -19.19
N VAL A 196 -35.15 14.04 -19.59
CA VAL A 196 -35.64 15.00 -20.59
C VAL A 196 -35.75 14.36 -21.97
N ILE A 197 -34.76 13.55 -22.37
CA ILE A 197 -34.79 12.80 -23.64
C ILE A 197 -35.99 11.85 -23.66
N MET A 198 -36.18 11.07 -22.60
CA MET A 198 -37.33 10.17 -22.46
C MET A 198 -38.67 10.92 -22.58
N ALA A 199 -38.80 12.06 -21.89
CA ALA A 199 -40.01 12.87 -21.96
C ALA A 199 -40.30 13.38 -23.39
N VAL A 200 -39.27 13.81 -24.13
CA VAL A 200 -39.43 14.25 -25.53
C VAL A 200 -39.94 13.11 -26.41
N GLY A 201 -39.45 11.88 -26.23
CA GLY A 201 -39.95 10.73 -26.98
C GLY A 201 -41.42 10.44 -26.69
N PHE A 202 -41.83 10.41 -25.42
CA PHE A 202 -43.24 10.18 -25.09
C PHE A 202 -44.16 11.28 -25.59
N VAL A 203 -43.77 12.56 -25.46
CA VAL A 203 -44.54 13.68 -26.02
C VAL A 203 -44.66 13.55 -27.55
N THR A 204 -43.60 13.08 -28.22
CA THR A 204 -43.62 12.84 -29.66
C THR A 204 -44.59 11.71 -30.03
N ILE A 205 -44.56 10.59 -29.28
CA ILE A 205 -45.45 9.44 -29.48
C ILE A 205 -46.91 9.86 -29.25
N THR A 206 -47.22 10.52 -28.13
CA THR A 206 -48.58 10.92 -27.81
C THR A 206 -49.13 11.94 -28.81
N GLY A 207 -48.29 12.88 -29.24
CA GLY A 207 -48.64 13.83 -30.28
C GLY A 207 -48.92 13.15 -31.62
N TRP A 208 -48.14 12.13 -32.00
CA TRP A 208 -48.36 11.35 -33.21
C TRP A 208 -49.69 10.56 -33.16
N ILE A 209 -49.96 9.87 -32.05
CA ILE A 209 -51.19 9.09 -31.87
C ILE A 209 -52.43 9.98 -31.93
N THR A 210 -52.47 11.07 -31.15
CA THR A 210 -53.64 11.97 -31.12
C THR A 210 -53.94 12.64 -32.46
N ARG A 211 -52.93 12.82 -33.33
CA ARG A 211 -53.13 13.34 -34.70
C ARG A 211 -53.66 12.30 -35.68
N ARG A 212 -53.45 11.01 -35.40
CA ARG A 212 -53.78 9.88 -36.28
C ARG A 212 -55.06 9.14 -35.85
N THR A 213 -55.62 9.49 -34.71
CA THR A 213 -56.76 8.79 -34.10
C THR A 213 -57.84 9.80 -33.67
N SER A 214 -59.09 9.35 -33.60
CA SER A 214 -60.23 10.14 -33.12
C SER A 214 -60.42 10.04 -31.60
N LEU A 215 -59.35 9.76 -30.85
CA LEU A 215 -59.41 9.63 -29.40
C LEU A 215 -59.86 10.95 -28.75
N PRO A 216 -60.71 10.91 -27.70
CA PRO A 216 -61.24 12.11 -27.04
C PRO A 216 -60.19 12.86 -26.18
N PHE A 217 -58.94 12.38 -26.14
CA PHE A 217 -57.89 12.95 -25.31
C PHE A 217 -57.00 13.90 -26.10
N THR A 218 -56.68 15.05 -25.52
CA THR A 218 -55.59 15.90 -26.01
C THR A 218 -54.23 15.21 -25.80
N SER A 219 -53.23 15.57 -26.62
CA SER A 219 -51.86 15.04 -26.45
C SER A 219 -51.31 15.24 -25.03
N ASN A 220 -51.67 16.35 -24.37
CA ASN A 220 -51.22 16.64 -23.01
C ASN A 220 -51.90 15.76 -21.97
N GLN A 221 -53.21 15.50 -22.12
CA GLN A 221 -53.93 14.56 -21.25
C GLN A 221 -53.37 13.15 -21.40
N MET A 222 -53.17 12.69 -22.64
CA MET A 222 -52.57 11.38 -22.89
C MET A 222 -51.13 11.29 -22.40
N GLY A 223 -50.33 12.35 -22.57
CA GLY A 223 -48.99 12.44 -21.99
C GLY A 223 -48.98 12.39 -20.46
N SER A 224 -49.97 13.00 -19.81
CA SER A 224 -50.13 12.94 -18.35
C SER A 224 -50.48 11.52 -17.88
N VAL A 225 -51.35 10.82 -18.61
CA VAL A 225 -51.66 9.40 -18.35
C VAL A 225 -50.41 8.53 -18.51
N VAL A 226 -49.65 8.71 -19.60
CA VAL A 226 -48.39 7.99 -19.81
C VAL A 226 -47.40 8.26 -18.68
N LEU A 227 -47.25 9.51 -18.23
CA LEU A 227 -46.39 9.86 -17.11
C LEU A 227 -46.81 9.16 -15.82
N ILE A 228 -48.10 9.17 -15.48
CA ILE A 228 -48.64 8.49 -14.29
C ILE A 228 -48.36 7.00 -14.37
N LEU A 229 -48.63 6.36 -15.52
CA LEU A 229 -48.35 4.95 -15.73
C LEU A 229 -46.86 4.64 -15.59
N LEU A 230 -45.97 5.45 -16.17
CA LEU A 230 -44.53 5.28 -16.02
C LEU A 230 -44.08 5.44 -14.57
N LEU A 231 -44.64 6.39 -13.82
CA LEU A 231 -44.32 6.59 -12.41
C LEU A 231 -44.79 5.39 -11.57
N VAL A 232 -46.01 4.90 -11.79
CA VAL A 232 -46.55 3.75 -11.05
C VAL A 232 -45.77 2.48 -11.40
N ILE A 233 -45.54 2.20 -12.68
CA ILE A 233 -44.84 0.98 -13.12
C ILE A 233 -43.38 1.02 -12.68
N ASN A 234 -42.62 2.08 -13.01
CA ASN A 234 -41.22 2.17 -12.60
C ASN A 234 -41.10 2.24 -11.08
N GLY A 235 -41.95 3.01 -10.39
CA GLY A 235 -41.94 3.09 -8.93
C GLY A 235 -42.18 1.74 -8.26
N THR A 236 -43.17 0.98 -8.74
CA THR A 236 -43.46 -0.36 -8.22
C THR A 236 -42.31 -1.33 -8.48
N LEU A 237 -41.75 -1.33 -9.71
CA LEU A 237 -40.62 -2.17 -10.06
C LEU A 237 -39.36 -1.80 -9.26
N THR A 238 -39.09 -0.51 -9.08
CA THR A 238 -37.96 -0.03 -8.28
C THR A 238 -38.13 -0.40 -6.82
N ILE A 239 -39.33 -0.26 -6.24
CA ILE A 239 -39.63 -0.70 -4.87
C ILE A 239 -39.39 -2.20 -4.73
N TYR A 240 -39.92 -3.00 -5.64
CA TYR A 240 -39.72 -4.45 -5.63
C TYR A 240 -38.25 -4.84 -5.80
N THR A 241 -37.54 -4.25 -6.76
CA THR A 241 -36.11 -4.51 -6.93
C THR A 241 -35.35 -4.10 -5.67
N TYR A 242 -35.52 -2.86 -5.19
CA TYR A 242 -34.71 -2.31 -4.09
C TYR A 242 -35.00 -2.96 -2.74
N PHE A 243 -36.27 -3.14 -2.38
CA PHE A 243 -36.64 -3.66 -1.05
C PHE A 243 -36.77 -5.18 -0.99
N TYR A 244 -36.93 -5.86 -2.13
CA TYR A 244 -37.06 -7.32 -2.17
C TYR A 244 -35.87 -7.99 -2.86
N ARG A 245 -35.65 -7.75 -4.16
CA ARG A 245 -34.60 -8.48 -4.91
C ARG A 245 -33.19 -8.16 -4.44
N TRP A 246 -32.89 -6.88 -4.24
CA TRP A 246 -31.57 -6.36 -3.92
C TRP A 246 -31.04 -6.95 -2.60
N PRO A 247 -31.75 -6.89 -1.46
CA PRO A 247 -31.27 -7.48 -0.20
C PRO A 247 -31.21 -9.02 -0.21
N THR A 248 -32.00 -9.70 -1.05
CA THR A 248 -31.97 -11.17 -1.16
C THR A 248 -30.89 -11.69 -2.12
N THR A 249 -30.15 -10.81 -2.79
CA THR A 249 -29.15 -11.21 -3.80
C THR A 249 -27.78 -11.44 -3.15
N PRO A 250 -27.17 -12.63 -3.28
CA PRO A 250 -25.89 -12.96 -2.63
C PRO A 250 -24.74 -12.01 -3.01
N GLN A 251 -24.67 -11.58 -4.28
CA GLN A 251 -23.61 -10.70 -4.76
C GLN A 251 -23.68 -9.31 -4.13
N VAL A 252 -24.90 -8.81 -3.83
CA VAL A 252 -25.07 -7.56 -3.10
C VAL A 252 -24.55 -7.71 -1.68
N TYR A 253 -24.94 -8.81 -1.02
CA TYR A 253 -24.52 -9.08 0.34
C TYR A 253 -22.99 -9.10 0.45
N GLN A 254 -22.30 -9.77 -0.46
CA GLN A 254 -20.85 -9.75 -0.55
C GLN A 254 -20.30 -8.36 -0.88
N ALA A 255 -20.90 -7.68 -1.86
CA ALA A 255 -20.46 -6.36 -2.26
C ALA A 255 -20.53 -5.36 -1.11
N PHE A 256 -21.49 -5.44 -0.18
CA PHE A 256 -21.55 -4.56 1.00
C PHE A 256 -20.83 -5.14 2.23
N ASP A 257 -19.88 -6.07 2.03
CA ASP A 257 -19.08 -6.69 3.08
C ASP A 257 -19.94 -7.37 4.16
N GLY A 258 -21.13 -7.86 3.77
CA GLY A 258 -22.15 -8.39 4.68
C GLY A 258 -21.65 -9.59 5.48
N SER A 259 -20.86 -10.48 4.87
CA SER A 259 -20.22 -11.63 5.55
C SER A 259 -19.30 -11.18 6.68
N LEU A 260 -18.51 -10.13 6.44
CA LEU A 260 -17.59 -9.57 7.43
C LEU A 260 -18.34 -8.89 8.57
N VAL A 261 -19.39 -8.12 8.25
CA VAL A 261 -20.27 -7.48 9.24
C VAL A 261 -20.98 -8.52 10.09
N GLU A 262 -21.50 -9.59 9.51
CA GLU A 262 -22.17 -10.65 10.27
C GLU A 262 -21.19 -11.38 11.18
N LEU A 263 -20.00 -11.72 10.67
CA LEU A 263 -18.94 -12.34 11.46
C LEU A 263 -18.52 -11.45 12.64
N ALA A 264 -18.28 -10.16 12.40
CA ALA A 264 -17.89 -9.21 13.43
C ALA A 264 -18.99 -9.02 14.49
N ASN A 265 -20.26 -8.96 14.09
CA ASN A 265 -21.37 -8.88 15.04
C ASN A 265 -21.48 -10.14 15.92
N ARG A 266 -21.26 -11.33 15.34
CA ARG A 266 -21.25 -12.59 16.11
C ARG A 266 -20.13 -12.60 17.15
N LEU A 267 -18.93 -12.15 16.77
CA LEU A 267 -17.81 -11.97 17.69
C LEU A 267 -18.12 -10.90 18.75
N ALA A 268 -18.72 -9.78 18.37
CA ALA A 268 -19.06 -8.72 19.33
C ALA A 268 -20.18 -9.13 20.31
N GLN A 269 -21.09 -10.03 19.93
CA GLN A 269 -22.26 -10.40 20.73
C GLN A 269 -22.14 -11.73 21.49
N SER A 270 -21.10 -12.54 21.26
CA SER A 270 -20.98 -13.85 21.91
C SER A 270 -20.83 -13.73 23.44
N GLU A 271 -21.70 -14.37 24.22
CA GLU A 271 -21.68 -14.31 25.69
C GLU A 271 -20.56 -15.16 26.32
N GLU A 272 -20.00 -16.11 25.56
CA GLU A 272 -18.89 -16.95 26.01
C GLU A 272 -17.59 -16.15 26.10
N SER A 273 -16.63 -16.67 26.88
CA SER A 273 -15.29 -16.11 26.91
C SER A 273 -14.65 -16.28 25.53
N ILE A 274 -14.54 -15.19 24.76
CA ILE A 274 -14.03 -15.23 23.39
C ILE A 274 -12.52 -15.16 23.47
N ASN A 275 -11.86 -16.31 23.28
CA ASN A 275 -10.43 -16.42 23.12
C ASN A 275 -10.16 -16.95 21.70
N VAL A 276 -10.18 -16.04 20.72
CA VAL A 276 -10.17 -16.38 19.29
C VAL A 276 -9.04 -15.65 18.58
N VAL A 277 -8.39 -16.33 17.64
CA VAL A 277 -7.48 -15.71 16.66
C VAL A 277 -8.23 -15.48 15.35
N ILE A 278 -8.10 -14.28 14.79
CA ILE A 278 -8.58 -13.94 13.43
C ILE A 278 -7.48 -13.28 12.61
N PRO A 279 -7.51 -13.37 11.27
CA PRO A 279 -6.57 -12.65 10.44
C PRO A 279 -6.61 -11.12 10.66
N PHE A 280 -5.45 -10.48 10.68
CA PHE A 280 -5.28 -9.05 10.88
C PHE A 280 -5.88 -8.24 9.74
N TYR A 281 -5.80 -8.70 8.48
CA TYR A 281 -6.45 -8.00 7.37
C TYR A 281 -7.96 -7.91 7.58
N LEU A 282 -8.57 -8.96 8.16
CA LEU A 282 -9.98 -9.00 8.50
C LEU A 282 -10.26 -8.04 9.66
N TYR A 283 -9.46 -8.10 10.72
CA TYR A 283 -9.59 -7.17 11.85
C TYR A 283 -9.45 -5.70 11.42
N ASN A 284 -8.51 -5.41 10.53
CA ASN A 284 -8.24 -4.05 10.03
C ASN A 284 -9.29 -3.56 9.02
N HIS A 285 -10.20 -4.42 8.57
CA HIS A 285 -11.30 -3.99 7.72
C HIS A 285 -12.21 -3.01 8.48
N ALA A 286 -12.51 -1.87 7.86
CA ALA A 286 -13.17 -0.74 8.54
C ALA A 286 -14.49 -1.13 9.24
N ALA A 287 -15.30 -1.98 8.61
CA ALA A 287 -16.55 -2.46 9.19
C ALA A 287 -16.34 -3.40 10.39
N VAL A 288 -15.37 -4.31 10.30
CA VAL A 288 -15.07 -5.28 11.37
C VAL A 288 -14.53 -4.54 12.59
N ARG A 289 -13.53 -3.68 12.39
CA ARG A 289 -12.96 -2.86 13.45
C ARG A 289 -14.00 -1.96 14.11
N TYR A 290 -14.87 -1.31 13.32
CA TYR A 290 -15.95 -0.47 13.86
C TYR A 290 -16.95 -1.27 14.69
N ILE A 291 -17.18 -2.55 14.42
CA ILE A 291 -18.07 -3.36 15.26
C ILE A 291 -17.32 -3.86 16.50
N LEU A 292 -16.11 -4.38 16.32
CA LEU A 292 -15.32 -4.97 17.40
C LEU A 292 -14.85 -3.95 18.44
N HIS A 293 -14.53 -2.70 18.05
CA HIS A 293 -14.07 -1.69 19.02
C HIS A 293 -15.09 -1.34 20.11
N GLN A 294 -16.38 -1.66 19.90
CA GLN A 294 -17.41 -1.45 20.92
C GLN A 294 -17.26 -2.40 22.10
N ARG A 295 -16.61 -3.55 21.88
CA ARG A 295 -16.40 -4.58 22.88
C ARG A 295 -14.94 -4.78 23.24
N PHE A 296 -14.04 -4.67 22.26
CA PHE A 296 -12.63 -4.98 22.41
C PHE A 296 -11.79 -3.71 22.35
N GLU A 297 -11.17 -3.34 23.47
CA GLU A 297 -10.16 -2.29 23.48
C GLU A 297 -8.84 -2.82 22.88
N GLU A 298 -8.21 -2.04 22.00
CA GLU A 298 -6.97 -2.43 21.33
C GLU A 298 -5.78 -2.29 22.27
N GLU A 299 -5.00 -3.36 22.42
CA GLU A 299 -3.79 -3.40 23.25
C GLU A 299 -2.63 -4.03 22.46
N VAL A 300 -1.45 -3.43 22.56
CA VAL A 300 -0.22 -3.98 21.99
C VAL A 300 0.35 -4.97 22.99
N LEU A 301 0.60 -6.20 22.57
CA LEU A 301 1.16 -7.23 23.43
C LEU A 301 2.67 -7.33 23.21
N LEU A 302 3.45 -7.03 24.25
CA LEU A 302 4.90 -7.20 24.22
C LEU A 302 5.29 -8.69 24.24
N PRO A 303 6.37 -9.13 23.57
CA PRO A 303 6.80 -10.54 23.55
C PRO A 303 6.92 -11.21 24.91
N ALA A 304 7.49 -10.49 25.89
CA ALA A 304 7.72 -11.02 27.22
C ALA A 304 6.41 -11.31 27.96
N GLU A 305 5.37 -10.49 27.73
CA GLU A 305 4.03 -10.65 28.29
C GLU A 305 3.18 -11.62 27.46
N ALA A 306 3.52 -11.80 26.19
CA ALA A 306 2.80 -12.67 25.27
C ALA A 306 2.82 -14.13 25.75
N HIS A 307 3.98 -14.63 26.17
CA HIS A 307 4.10 -16.01 26.66
C HIS A 307 3.21 -16.25 27.88
N GLU A 308 3.31 -15.41 28.91
CA GLU A 308 2.52 -15.57 30.14
C GLU A 308 1.00 -15.51 29.84
N ARG A 309 0.57 -14.55 29.02
CA ARG A 309 -0.85 -14.41 28.64
C ARG A 309 -1.36 -15.55 27.77
N LEU A 310 -0.56 -16.06 26.84
CA LEU A 310 -0.94 -17.21 26.00
C LEU A 310 -1.15 -18.48 26.84
N THR A 311 -0.36 -18.69 27.89
CA THR A 311 -0.54 -19.83 28.77
C THR A 311 -1.76 -19.69 29.68
N GLN A 312 -2.06 -18.47 30.17
CA GLN A 312 -3.17 -18.24 31.10
C GLN A 312 -4.53 -18.15 30.39
N ASP A 313 -4.65 -17.33 29.35
CA ASP A 313 -5.92 -16.97 28.70
C ASP A 313 -5.93 -17.28 27.19
N GLY A 314 -4.91 -17.96 26.66
CA GLY A 314 -4.64 -18.11 25.24
C GLY A 314 -5.84 -18.52 24.35
N PRO A 315 -5.78 -18.16 23.06
CA PRO A 315 -6.85 -18.49 22.14
C PRO A 315 -7.00 -20.00 21.99
N LYS A 316 -8.25 -20.47 21.99
CA LYS A 316 -8.57 -21.90 21.82
C LYS A 316 -9.06 -22.22 20.42
N THR A 317 -9.32 -21.18 19.63
CA THR A 317 -10.01 -21.28 18.36
C THR A 317 -9.42 -20.30 17.35
N LEU A 318 -9.20 -20.76 16.14
CA LEU A 318 -8.82 -19.96 14.98
C LEU A 318 -10.03 -19.85 14.03
N ILE A 319 -10.41 -18.64 13.66
CA ILE A 319 -11.49 -18.39 12.69
C ILE A 319 -10.90 -17.82 11.42
N ILE A 320 -11.12 -18.52 10.30
CA ILE A 320 -10.65 -18.11 8.99
C ILE A 320 -11.87 -17.86 8.08
N PRO A 321 -12.02 -16.65 7.51
CA PRO A 321 -13.13 -16.35 6.61
C PRO A 321 -13.04 -17.18 5.33
N GLN A 322 -14.18 -17.47 4.73
CA GLN A 322 -14.28 -18.27 3.50
C GLN A 322 -13.58 -17.60 2.31
N ASP A 323 -13.71 -16.28 2.21
CA ASP A 323 -13.13 -15.45 1.16
C ASP A 323 -11.79 -14.87 1.65
N LEU A 324 -10.74 -15.69 1.64
CA LEU A 324 -9.37 -15.22 1.87
C LEU A 324 -8.93 -14.39 0.65
N PRO A 325 -8.35 -13.19 0.85
CA PRO A 325 -7.59 -12.53 -0.20
C PRO A 325 -6.45 -13.47 -0.62
N ASP A 326 -6.32 -13.73 -1.92
CA ASP A 326 -5.18 -14.44 -2.49
C ASP A 326 -4.08 -13.41 -2.83
N ASP A 327 -3.67 -12.60 -1.85
CA ASP A 327 -2.64 -11.58 -2.03
C ASP A 327 -1.22 -12.14 -1.90
N GLY A 328 -1.08 -13.47 -1.71
CA GLY A 328 0.20 -14.18 -1.67
C GLY A 328 1.05 -13.89 -0.42
N GLU A 329 0.60 -12.98 0.44
CA GLU A 329 1.21 -12.65 1.71
C GLU A 329 0.50 -13.40 2.84
N PRO A 330 1.24 -13.99 3.79
CA PRO A 330 0.62 -14.67 4.91
C PRO A 330 -0.05 -13.64 5.83
N PRO A 331 -1.25 -13.92 6.33
CA PRO A 331 -1.93 -12.97 7.17
C PRO A 331 -1.20 -12.84 8.52
N ALA A 332 -0.96 -11.61 8.98
CA ALA A 332 -0.79 -11.37 10.41
C ALA A 332 -2.10 -11.72 11.14
N TYR A 333 -2.09 -11.83 12.47
CA TYR A 333 -3.27 -12.26 13.22
C TYR A 333 -3.53 -11.39 14.46
N VAL A 334 -4.79 -11.31 14.86
CA VAL A 334 -5.27 -10.60 16.05
C VAL A 334 -5.92 -11.60 16.98
N TRP A 335 -5.52 -11.55 18.24
CA TRP A 335 -6.10 -12.32 19.32
C TRP A 335 -7.12 -11.47 20.06
N LEU A 336 -8.37 -11.93 20.06
CA LEU A 336 -9.46 -11.35 20.82
C LEU A 336 -9.62 -12.15 22.11
N VAL A 337 -9.61 -11.45 23.25
CA VAL A 337 -9.84 -11.98 24.60
C VAL A 337 -11.00 -11.23 25.22
N SER A 338 -11.93 -11.92 25.87
CA SER A 338 -12.94 -11.25 26.69
C SER A 338 -12.52 -11.24 28.17
N ASP A 339 -12.51 -10.07 28.80
CA ASP A 339 -12.46 -9.96 30.27
C ASP A 339 -13.88 -9.93 30.83
N SER A 340 -14.10 -10.68 31.91
CA SER A 340 -15.35 -10.74 32.66
C SER A 340 -15.79 -9.42 33.30
N GLN A 341 -14.89 -8.42 33.45
CA GLN A 341 -15.19 -7.18 34.19
C GLN A 341 -15.12 -5.86 33.41
N SER A 342 -14.54 -5.79 32.20
CA SER A 342 -14.22 -4.48 31.57
C SER A 342 -14.45 -4.35 30.06
N GLY A 343 -15.16 -5.29 29.43
CA GLY A 343 -15.10 -5.40 27.97
C GLY A 343 -13.83 -6.15 27.55
N GLY A 344 -13.87 -6.77 26.38
CA GLY A 344 -12.73 -7.56 25.90
C GLY A 344 -11.52 -6.70 25.54
N LYS A 345 -10.41 -7.36 25.26
CA LYS A 345 -9.18 -6.81 24.71
C LYS A 345 -8.86 -7.44 23.36
N ALA A 346 -8.44 -6.63 22.39
CA ALA A 346 -7.89 -7.08 21.13
C ALA A 346 -6.37 -6.93 21.19
N PHE A 347 -5.69 -8.05 21.44
CA PHE A 347 -4.24 -8.14 21.37
C PHE A 347 -3.83 -8.36 19.93
N VAL A 348 -3.12 -7.39 19.38
CA VAL A 348 -2.58 -7.55 18.04
C VAL A 348 -1.11 -7.93 18.15
N SER A 349 -0.73 -8.98 17.42
CA SER A 349 0.66 -9.38 17.25
C SER A 349 0.95 -9.58 15.78
N THR A 350 2.18 -9.34 15.37
CA THR A 350 2.67 -9.87 14.11
C THR A 350 2.93 -11.34 14.32
N VAL A 351 2.17 -12.15 13.62
CA VAL A 351 2.28 -13.60 13.70
C VAL A 351 3.08 -14.08 12.51
N ASN A 352 3.89 -15.11 12.76
CA ASN A 352 4.72 -15.81 11.79
C ASN A 352 3.96 -16.12 10.49
N ARG A 353 4.67 -16.05 9.35
CA ARG A 353 4.21 -16.43 8.00
C ARG A 353 3.55 -17.81 7.96
N ASP A 354 3.92 -18.68 8.90
CA ASP A 354 3.45 -20.05 8.95
C ASP A 354 2.58 -20.30 10.20
N LEU A 355 1.34 -19.79 10.21
CA LEU A 355 0.28 -20.52 10.92
C LEU A 355 0.12 -21.83 10.13
N PRO A 356 0.52 -23.00 10.66
CA PRO A 356 0.95 -24.07 9.79
C PRO A 356 -0.21 -24.56 8.93
N PRO A 357 0.07 -25.01 7.69
CA PRO A 357 -0.82 -25.88 6.96
C PRO A 357 -1.30 -27.04 7.82
N ALA A 358 -0.56 -27.47 8.85
CA ALA A 358 -0.95 -28.51 9.80
C ALA A 358 -2.22 -28.18 10.63
N ALA A 359 -2.37 -26.95 11.15
CA ALA A 359 -3.59 -26.52 11.85
C ALA A 359 -4.79 -26.38 10.90
N LEU A 360 -4.49 -26.16 9.62
CA LEU A 360 -5.43 -26.11 8.49
C LEU A 360 -5.62 -27.46 7.76
N SER A 361 -4.78 -28.47 8.05
CA SER A 361 -4.74 -29.76 7.35
C SER A 361 -5.73 -30.76 7.93
N GLY A 362 -6.36 -30.41 9.05
CA GLY A 362 -7.53 -31.10 9.59
C GLY A 362 -8.82 -30.54 9.01
N GLU A 363 -9.88 -31.34 9.05
CA GLU A 363 -11.24 -30.84 8.80
C GLU A 363 -11.58 -29.76 9.83
N PRO A 364 -12.25 -28.66 9.42
CA PRO A 364 -12.70 -27.64 10.35
C PRO A 364 -13.65 -28.26 11.39
N GLN A 365 -13.51 -27.85 12.66
CA GLN A 365 -14.41 -28.30 13.73
C GLN A 365 -15.84 -27.82 13.51
N ALA A 366 -15.97 -26.60 12.98
CA ALA A 366 -17.26 -26.03 12.64
C ALA A 366 -17.13 -25.11 11.42
N VAL A 367 -18.25 -24.95 10.72
CA VAL A 367 -18.41 -23.96 9.67
C VAL A 367 -19.42 -22.93 10.16
N ILE A 368 -19.04 -21.66 10.11
CA ILE A 368 -19.90 -20.54 10.47
C ILE A 368 -20.69 -20.17 9.22
N TYR A 369 -22.02 -20.22 9.34
CA TYR A 369 -22.94 -19.87 8.27
C TYR A 369 -23.56 -18.49 8.50
N ASN A 370 -23.77 -17.75 7.42
CA ASN A 370 -24.58 -16.55 7.45
C ASN A 370 -26.07 -16.87 7.66
N ARG A 371 -26.89 -15.84 7.86
CA ARG A 371 -28.36 -15.98 7.97
C ARG A 371 -29.03 -16.63 6.75
N GLN A 372 -28.34 -16.68 5.61
CA GLN A 372 -28.82 -17.30 4.36
C GLN A 372 -28.35 -18.76 4.20
N GLY A 373 -27.62 -19.33 5.18
CA GLY A 373 -27.13 -20.70 5.13
C GLY A 373 -25.87 -20.90 4.27
N GLN A 374 -25.18 -19.83 3.89
CA GLN A 374 -23.91 -19.91 3.16
C GLN A 374 -22.72 -19.87 4.13
N PRO A 375 -21.67 -20.67 3.91
CA PRO A 375 -20.48 -20.66 4.76
C PRO A 375 -19.73 -19.33 4.61
N ILE A 376 -19.44 -18.66 5.73
CA ILE A 376 -18.71 -17.39 5.77
C ILE A 376 -17.37 -17.48 6.49
N ALA A 377 -17.18 -18.47 7.36
CA ALA A 377 -15.90 -18.75 8.00
C ALA A 377 -15.81 -20.20 8.44
N ARG A 378 -14.59 -20.68 8.65
CA ARG A 378 -14.28 -22.00 9.21
C ARG A 378 -13.59 -21.83 10.55
N GLN A 379 -13.95 -22.69 11.49
CA GLN A 379 -13.43 -22.73 12.84
C GLN A 379 -12.50 -23.93 13.01
N TYR A 380 -11.31 -23.67 13.54
CA TYR A 380 -10.30 -24.69 13.84
C TYR A 380 -9.99 -24.66 15.33
N ALA A 381 -9.84 -25.82 15.97
CA ALA A 381 -9.29 -25.89 17.32
C ALA A 381 -7.80 -25.67 17.29
N LEU A 382 -7.32 -24.91 18.26
CA LEU A 382 -5.91 -24.80 18.58
C LEU A 382 -5.66 -25.77 19.74
N ALA A 383 -5.06 -26.93 19.43
CA ALA A 383 -5.01 -28.08 20.33
C ALA A 383 -3.91 -27.97 21.41
N GLU A 384 -2.84 -27.19 21.18
CA GLU A 384 -1.68 -27.11 22.07
C GLU A 384 -1.12 -25.67 22.14
N SER A 385 -0.74 -25.22 23.35
CA SER A 385 -0.09 -23.93 23.59
C SER A 385 1.20 -23.75 22.79
N ASP A 386 1.93 -24.84 22.56
CA ASP A 386 3.23 -24.83 21.88
C ASP A 386 3.10 -24.44 20.40
N GLN A 387 1.98 -24.80 19.75
CA GLN A 387 1.67 -24.36 18.39
C GLN A 387 1.40 -22.86 18.32
N LEU A 388 0.85 -22.29 19.39
CA LEU A 388 0.67 -20.84 19.51
C LEU A 388 1.99 -20.15 19.83
N GLU A 389 2.86 -20.72 20.65
CA GLU A 389 4.18 -20.13 20.93
C GLU A 389 5.04 -19.95 19.69
N THR A 390 4.90 -20.81 18.67
CA THR A 390 5.60 -20.64 17.38
C THR A 390 5.04 -19.50 16.51
N LEU A 391 3.87 -18.96 16.88
CA LEU A 391 3.22 -17.86 16.16
C LEU A 391 3.70 -16.50 16.58
N PHE A 392 4.18 -16.34 17.81
CA PHE A 392 4.55 -15.04 18.35
C PHE A 392 6.06 -14.86 18.33
N VAL A 393 6.49 -13.62 18.04
CA VAL A 393 7.89 -13.23 18.17
C VAL A 393 8.31 -13.44 19.62
N ARG A 394 9.33 -14.28 19.85
CA ARG A 394 9.72 -14.76 21.19
C ARG A 394 10.57 -13.77 21.97
N HIS A 395 11.25 -12.84 21.31
CA HIS A 395 12.10 -11.85 21.96
C HIS A 395 12.24 -10.60 21.11
N LEU A 396 12.62 -9.52 21.77
CA LEU A 396 13.08 -8.32 21.09
C LEU A 396 14.37 -8.64 20.31
N PRO A 397 14.56 -8.06 19.12
CA PRO A 397 15.80 -8.17 18.39
C PRO A 397 16.97 -7.69 19.24
N ARG A 398 18.04 -8.49 19.31
CA ARG A 398 19.22 -8.16 20.14
C ARG A 398 20.02 -6.98 19.57
N LYS A 399 20.14 -6.91 18.24
CA LYS A 399 20.93 -5.87 17.58
C LYS A 399 20.09 -4.60 17.45
N GLN A 400 20.47 -3.56 18.18
CA GLN A 400 19.77 -2.28 18.16
C GLN A 400 20.16 -1.46 16.92
N ILE A 401 19.24 -0.65 16.41
CA ILE A 401 19.50 0.32 15.34
C ILE A 401 18.58 1.52 15.55
N ASN A 402 18.95 2.70 15.05
CA ASN A 402 18.10 3.87 15.12
C ASN A 402 18.01 4.52 13.74
N ALA A 403 16.95 4.16 13.01
CA ALA A 403 16.68 4.69 11.68
C ALA A 403 15.20 5.06 11.56
N THR A 404 14.92 6.32 11.25
CA THR A 404 13.56 6.88 11.21
C THR A 404 13.20 7.31 9.80
N TRP A 405 12.00 6.93 9.34
CA TRP A 405 11.44 7.38 8.06
C TRP A 405 10.22 8.25 8.28
N ALA A 406 10.14 9.34 7.49
CA ALA A 406 9.03 10.27 7.46
C ALA A 406 8.58 10.77 8.85
N ASP A 407 9.51 10.88 9.81
CA ASP A 407 9.33 11.31 11.20
C ASP A 407 8.33 10.50 12.05
N ASN A 408 7.81 9.39 11.52
CA ASN A 408 6.67 8.69 12.13
C ASN A 408 6.93 7.19 12.39
N LEU A 409 7.96 6.60 11.77
CA LEU A 409 8.26 5.18 11.90
C LEU A 409 9.77 4.98 12.11
N ARG A 410 10.14 4.44 13.26
CA ARG A 410 11.54 4.20 13.66
C ARG A 410 11.84 2.71 13.71
N LEU A 411 12.85 2.25 12.98
CA LEU A 411 13.44 0.93 13.18
C LEU A 411 14.37 1.01 14.40
N THR A 412 14.08 0.19 15.41
CA THR A 412 14.75 0.15 16.73
C THR A 412 15.70 -1.03 16.89
N GLY A 413 15.51 -2.09 16.10
CA GLY A 413 16.34 -3.29 16.20
C GLY A 413 16.05 -4.32 15.13
N PHE A 414 17.01 -5.21 14.88
CA PHE A 414 16.93 -6.29 13.92
C PHE A 414 17.65 -7.57 14.41
N GLU A 415 17.24 -8.73 13.91
CA GLU A 415 17.90 -10.01 14.22
C GLU A 415 17.59 -11.05 13.15
N PHE A 416 18.59 -11.85 12.78
CA PHE A 416 18.39 -13.00 11.90
C PHE A 416 18.25 -14.26 12.77
N VAL A 417 17.22 -15.05 12.54
CA VAL A 417 17.00 -16.29 13.32
C VAL A 417 16.73 -17.47 12.35
N PRO A 418 17.66 -18.44 12.27
CA PRO A 418 19.03 -18.40 12.82
C PRO A 418 19.93 -17.42 12.05
N GLU A 419 20.95 -16.86 12.73
CA GLU A 419 21.95 -15.94 12.14
C GLU A 419 23.04 -16.66 11.34
N VAL A 420 23.24 -17.95 11.62
CA VAL A 420 24.12 -18.85 10.87
C VAL A 420 23.28 -19.91 10.19
N ILE A 421 23.33 -19.94 8.86
CA ILE A 421 22.60 -20.86 8.00
C ILE A 421 23.54 -21.64 7.08
N GLY A 422 23.10 -22.81 6.61
CA GLY A 422 23.74 -23.48 5.48
C GLY A 422 23.23 -22.95 4.13
N PRO A 423 23.88 -23.31 3.01
CA PRO A 423 23.55 -22.83 1.66
C PRO A 423 22.09 -23.02 1.20
N THR A 424 21.38 -23.97 1.80
CA THR A 424 20.00 -24.33 1.45
C THR A 424 19.00 -24.08 2.57
N ASP A 425 19.47 -23.61 3.73
CA ASP A 425 18.58 -23.35 4.86
C ASP A 425 17.85 -22.03 4.68
N THR A 426 16.78 -21.86 5.45
CA THR A 426 16.03 -20.61 5.51
C THR A 426 16.35 -19.83 6.78
N THR A 427 16.20 -18.51 6.72
CA THR A 427 16.29 -17.62 7.88
C THR A 427 15.15 -16.61 7.87
N ASN A 428 14.80 -16.14 9.05
CA ASN A 428 13.84 -15.07 9.24
C ASN A 428 14.55 -13.81 9.74
N LEU A 429 14.24 -12.68 9.11
CA LEU A 429 14.62 -11.37 9.59
C LEU A 429 13.52 -10.82 10.50
N TYR A 430 13.87 -10.63 11.77
CA TYR A 430 13.04 -9.95 12.75
C TYR A 430 13.39 -8.47 12.77
N LEU A 431 12.38 -7.61 12.70
CA LEU A 431 12.50 -6.17 12.81
C LEU A 431 11.65 -5.68 13.97
N SER A 432 12.14 -4.68 14.68
CA SER A 432 11.39 -3.97 15.73
C SER A 432 11.20 -2.52 15.34
N TRP A 433 9.97 -2.08 15.32
CA TRP A 433 9.55 -0.76 14.88
C TRP A 433 8.86 -0.02 16.00
N GLU A 434 9.06 1.28 16.07
CA GLU A 434 8.35 2.15 16.98
C GLU A 434 7.56 3.18 16.17
N VAL A 435 6.27 3.26 16.48
CA VAL A 435 5.34 4.18 15.81
C VAL A 435 5.31 5.48 16.60
N LEU A 436 5.99 6.50 16.09
CA LEU A 436 6.16 7.80 16.74
C LEU A 436 4.91 8.68 16.59
N ALA A 437 4.17 8.53 15.49
CA ALA A 437 2.91 9.21 15.26
C ALA A 437 2.03 8.45 14.24
N LEU A 438 0.76 8.85 14.12
CA LEU A 438 -0.18 8.31 13.14
C LEU A 438 0.37 8.51 11.73
N THR A 439 0.85 7.43 11.11
CA THR A 439 1.47 7.46 9.79
C THR A 439 0.49 7.06 8.70
N SER A 440 0.48 7.76 7.56
CA SER A 440 -0.28 7.38 6.35
C SER A 440 0.65 6.94 5.21
N LEU A 441 1.85 6.44 5.54
CA LEU A 441 2.90 6.02 4.62
C LEU A 441 2.31 5.14 3.50
N GLN A 442 2.42 5.57 2.24
CA GLN A 442 1.87 4.85 1.06
C GLN A 442 2.96 4.01 0.34
N GLU A 443 4.21 4.16 0.75
CA GLU A 443 5.40 3.57 0.15
C GLU A 443 5.44 2.03 0.33
N LYS A 444 6.25 1.30 -0.42
CA LYS A 444 6.58 -0.09 -0.13
C LYS A 444 7.93 -0.20 0.55
N MET A 445 8.09 -1.17 1.44
CA MET A 445 9.40 -1.53 1.97
C MET A 445 10.07 -2.46 0.98
N PHE A 446 11.37 -2.29 0.77
CA PHE A 446 12.18 -3.25 0.03
C PHE A 446 13.25 -3.82 0.95
N LEU A 447 13.54 -5.12 0.77
CA LEU A 447 14.65 -5.81 1.38
C LEU A 447 15.48 -6.41 0.24
N GLN A 448 16.75 -6.06 0.17
CA GLN A 448 17.68 -6.57 -0.83
C GLN A 448 18.85 -7.26 -0.13
N LEU A 449 19.00 -8.56 -0.37
CA LEU A 449 20.10 -9.36 0.17
C LEU A 449 21.35 -9.05 -0.65
N LEU A 450 22.43 -8.67 0.01
CA LEU A 450 23.71 -8.32 -0.57
C LEU A 450 24.76 -9.34 -0.14
N ASP A 451 25.68 -9.69 -1.04
CA ASP A 451 26.92 -10.37 -0.67
C ASP A 451 27.93 -9.42 -0.01
N SER A 452 29.08 -9.96 0.42
CA SER A 452 30.18 -9.21 1.02
C SER A 452 30.79 -8.13 0.11
N GLN A 453 30.54 -8.18 -1.21
CA GLN A 453 30.96 -7.20 -2.20
C GLN A 453 29.87 -6.15 -2.49
N GLY A 454 28.71 -6.24 -1.85
CA GLY A 454 27.58 -5.33 -2.02
C GLY A 454 26.73 -5.62 -3.26
N GLN A 455 26.91 -6.77 -3.91
CA GLN A 455 26.09 -7.17 -5.06
C GLN A 455 24.78 -7.79 -4.58
N PRO A 456 23.64 -7.44 -5.21
CA PRO A 456 22.36 -8.00 -4.83
C PRO A 456 22.21 -9.44 -5.33
N VAL A 457 21.91 -10.34 -4.40
CA VAL A 457 21.69 -11.79 -4.62
C VAL A 457 20.25 -12.22 -4.30
N GLY A 458 19.38 -11.26 -3.99
CA GLY A 458 17.98 -11.52 -3.69
C GLY A 458 17.25 -10.22 -3.39
N GLN A 459 15.97 -10.13 -3.74
CA GLN A 459 15.14 -8.97 -3.42
C GLN A 459 13.70 -9.38 -3.13
N GLN A 460 13.10 -8.67 -2.19
CA GLN A 460 11.68 -8.73 -1.92
C GLN A 460 11.11 -7.34 -1.63
N GLU A 461 9.89 -7.10 -2.09
CA GLU A 461 9.13 -5.90 -1.83
C GLU A 461 7.90 -6.28 -1.02
N LEU A 462 7.64 -5.50 0.04
CA LEU A 462 6.70 -5.87 1.08
C LEU A 462 5.89 -4.64 1.51
N ASP A 463 4.67 -4.89 1.98
CA ASP A 463 3.82 -3.89 2.62
C ASP A 463 3.85 -4.15 4.14
N PRO A 464 4.76 -3.52 4.91
CA PRO A 464 4.96 -3.86 6.31
C PRO A 464 3.70 -3.57 7.13
N ILE A 465 3.43 -4.44 8.11
CA ILE A 465 2.20 -4.43 8.91
C ILE A 465 2.10 -3.11 9.69
N SER A 466 3.22 -2.57 10.15
CA SER A 466 3.39 -1.27 10.80
C SER A 466 2.76 -0.12 10.01
N LYS A 467 2.70 -0.18 8.67
CA LYS A 467 1.99 0.82 7.84
C LYS A 467 0.47 0.67 7.86
N LYS A 468 -0.01 -0.57 8.01
CA LYS A 468 -1.44 -0.89 8.10
C LYS A 468 -2.01 -0.58 9.49
N MET A 469 -1.15 -0.21 10.45
CA MET A 469 -1.48 0.14 11.84
C MET A 469 -1.63 1.66 12.09
N TYR A 470 -1.97 2.47 11.08
CA TYR A 470 -2.15 3.94 11.09
C TYR A 470 -3.15 4.54 12.12
N ARG A 471 -3.64 3.76 13.09
CA ARG A 471 -4.57 4.17 14.16
C ARG A 471 -4.22 3.59 15.53
N TRP A 472 -3.00 3.13 15.72
CA TRP A 472 -2.51 2.69 17.03
C TRP A 472 -2.10 3.88 17.88
N ARG A 473 -2.06 3.68 19.21
CA ARG A 473 -1.57 4.70 20.13
C ARG A 473 -0.12 5.05 19.76
N PRO A 474 0.26 6.35 19.73
CA PRO A 474 1.67 6.75 19.76
C PRO A 474 2.34 6.01 20.94
N ASP A 475 3.59 5.58 20.76
CA ASP A 475 4.42 4.84 21.75
C ASP A 475 4.32 3.29 21.69
N GLY A 476 3.67 2.72 20.67
CA GLY A 476 3.63 1.27 20.46
C GLY A 476 4.88 0.71 19.74
N LEU A 477 5.49 -0.33 20.32
CA LEU A 477 6.51 -1.15 19.65
C LEU A 477 5.82 -2.26 18.83
N VAL A 478 6.15 -2.34 17.55
CA VAL A 478 5.66 -3.35 16.60
C VAL A 478 6.83 -4.21 16.16
N LEU A 479 6.76 -5.49 16.47
CA LEU A 479 7.71 -6.46 15.92
C LEU A 479 7.20 -6.93 14.57
N GLU A 480 8.08 -7.35 13.69
CA GLU A 480 7.72 -7.91 12.39
C GLU A 480 8.72 -9.00 12.03
N GLN A 481 8.24 -10.04 11.36
CA GLN A 481 9.08 -11.15 10.90
C GLN A 481 8.94 -11.31 9.39
N TYR A 482 10.08 -11.37 8.71
CA TYR A 482 10.19 -11.50 7.28
C TYR A 482 11.06 -12.70 6.92
N PRO A 483 10.50 -13.79 6.40
CA PRO A 483 11.31 -14.85 5.83
C PRO A 483 12.05 -14.27 4.64
N LEU A 484 13.37 -14.39 4.65
CA LEU A 484 14.18 -13.90 3.56
C LEU A 484 14.05 -14.86 2.38
N LYS A 485 13.68 -14.33 1.22
CA LYS A 485 13.79 -15.06 -0.05
C LYS A 485 15.26 -15.17 -0.40
N LEU A 486 15.86 -16.30 -0.06
CA LEU A 486 17.22 -16.64 -0.42
C LEU A 486 17.22 -17.33 -1.79
N ASP A 487 18.15 -16.97 -2.65
CA ASP A 487 18.38 -17.71 -3.89
C ASP A 487 18.80 -19.15 -3.56
N ALA A 488 18.40 -20.09 -4.43
CA ALA A 488 18.76 -21.49 -4.22
C ALA A 488 20.28 -21.65 -4.29
N ASN A 489 20.88 -22.11 -3.19
CA ASN A 489 22.31 -22.41 -3.05
C ASN A 489 23.21 -21.17 -2.92
N LEU A 490 23.06 -20.42 -1.82
CA LEU A 490 23.95 -19.30 -1.50
C LEU A 490 25.38 -19.80 -1.22
N PRO A 491 26.42 -19.21 -1.84
CA PRO A 491 27.81 -19.44 -1.45
C PRO A 491 28.06 -19.19 0.04
N ALA A 492 29.05 -19.88 0.61
CA ALA A 492 29.47 -19.57 1.97
C ALA A 492 30.09 -18.16 2.04
N GLY A 493 29.75 -17.41 3.08
CA GLY A 493 30.19 -16.03 3.25
C GLY A 493 29.23 -15.19 4.09
N LEU A 494 29.58 -13.90 4.20
CA LEU A 494 28.75 -12.90 4.86
C LEU A 494 27.76 -12.28 3.89
N TYR A 495 26.54 -12.12 4.37
CA TYR A 495 25.45 -11.45 3.67
C TYR A 495 24.87 -10.33 4.54
N PHE A 496 24.32 -9.33 3.86
CA PHE A 496 23.73 -8.15 4.48
C PHE A 496 22.37 -7.87 3.86
N VAL A 497 21.47 -7.22 4.59
CA VAL A 497 20.19 -6.77 4.04
C VAL A 497 20.22 -5.26 3.92
N ARG A 498 20.05 -4.77 2.69
CA ARG A 498 19.73 -3.38 2.41
C ARG A 498 18.23 -3.19 2.53
N LEU A 499 17.81 -2.28 3.41
CA LEU A 499 16.42 -2.00 3.77
C LEU A 499 16.08 -0.53 3.48
N GLY A 500 14.91 -0.27 2.89
CA GLY A 500 14.39 1.09 2.75
C GLY A 500 12.93 1.14 2.30
N PHE A 501 12.43 2.36 2.07
CA PHE A 501 11.07 2.60 1.59
C PHE A 501 11.08 3.34 0.25
N PHE A 502 10.13 3.02 -0.63
CA PHE A 502 9.98 3.69 -1.92
C PHE A 502 8.51 3.85 -2.34
N ASN A 503 8.20 4.89 -3.10
CA ASN A 503 6.86 5.06 -3.66
C ASN A 503 6.70 4.18 -4.91
N PRO A 504 5.74 3.23 -4.96
CA PRO A 504 5.61 2.32 -6.09
C PRO A 504 5.12 2.99 -7.39
N LYS A 505 4.56 4.21 -7.33
CA LYS A 505 4.12 4.97 -8.51
C LYS A 505 5.24 5.83 -9.10
N THR A 506 6.13 6.37 -8.27
CA THR A 506 7.19 7.31 -8.70
C THR A 506 8.60 6.72 -8.60
N GLU A 507 8.75 5.53 -8.00
CA GLU A 507 10.01 4.86 -7.66
C GLU A 507 10.93 5.65 -6.73
N GLN A 508 10.45 6.79 -6.22
CA GLN A 508 11.23 7.65 -5.33
C GLN A 508 11.44 6.97 -3.98
N ARG A 509 12.69 6.88 -3.53
CA ARG A 509 13.06 6.36 -2.21
C ARG A 509 12.93 7.42 -1.12
N LEU A 510 12.52 7.00 0.07
CA LEU A 510 12.49 7.86 1.25
C LEU A 510 13.85 7.88 1.94
N ILE A 511 14.20 9.05 2.47
CA ILE A 511 15.41 9.23 3.28
C ILE A 511 15.15 8.69 4.69
N ALA A 512 16.09 7.90 5.18
CA ALA A 512 16.20 7.48 6.57
C ALA A 512 17.01 8.51 7.35
N TYR A 513 16.62 8.75 8.61
CA TYR A 513 17.29 9.65 9.53
C TYR A 513 17.77 8.92 10.78
N GLY A 514 18.97 9.25 11.24
CA GLY A 514 19.55 8.74 12.47
C GLY A 514 19.13 9.55 13.70
N PRO A 515 19.68 9.21 14.88
CA PRO A 515 19.44 9.96 16.11
C PRO A 515 20.00 11.39 16.03
N ASP A 516 19.16 12.42 16.21
CA ASP A 516 19.42 13.86 15.97
C ASP A 516 19.12 14.36 14.53
N SER A 517 18.32 13.59 13.78
CA SER A 517 17.79 13.98 12.46
C SER A 517 18.87 14.14 11.36
N GLN A 518 20.05 13.56 11.53
CA GLN A 518 21.05 13.43 10.47
C GLN A 518 20.57 12.43 9.41
N PRO A 519 20.73 12.73 8.11
CA PRO A 519 20.37 11.80 7.05
C PRO A 519 21.33 10.60 7.02
N LEU A 520 20.80 9.39 7.02
CA LEU A 520 21.54 8.13 6.82
C LEU A 520 21.59 7.72 5.35
N GLY A 521 20.81 8.37 4.48
CA GLY A 521 20.63 7.99 3.07
C GLY A 521 19.24 7.42 2.81
N SER A 522 19.00 6.83 1.64
CA SER A 522 17.69 6.29 1.28
C SER A 522 17.44 4.86 1.79
N GLU A 523 18.42 4.29 2.47
CA GLU A 523 18.47 2.88 2.87
C GLU A 523 19.41 2.71 4.06
N VAL A 524 19.20 1.62 4.80
CA VAL A 524 20.10 1.17 5.86
C VAL A 524 20.56 -0.25 5.56
N ILE A 525 21.79 -0.58 5.95
CA ILE A 525 22.36 -1.91 5.80
C ILE A 525 22.37 -2.57 7.19
N ILE A 526 21.80 -3.76 7.28
CA ILE A 526 21.74 -4.56 8.51
C ILE A 526 22.37 -5.94 8.28
N GLY A 527 23.03 -6.48 9.30
CA GLY A 527 23.82 -7.70 9.17
C GLY A 527 24.62 -8.03 10.43
N PRO A 528 25.62 -8.91 10.30
CA PRO A 528 25.75 -9.88 9.20
C PRO A 528 24.74 -11.04 9.34
N LEU A 529 24.43 -11.68 8.21
CA LEU A 529 23.90 -13.05 8.12
C LEU A 529 25.04 -13.94 7.61
N THR A 530 25.33 -15.04 8.29
CA THR A 530 26.43 -15.94 7.90
C THR A 530 25.89 -17.17 7.19
N VAL A 531 26.35 -17.43 5.98
CA VAL A 531 26.15 -18.70 5.27
C VAL A 531 27.42 -19.53 5.42
N ALA A 532 27.32 -20.73 6.01
CA ALA A 532 28.45 -21.59 6.31
C ALA A 532 28.24 -23.02 5.79
N GLU A 533 29.30 -23.63 5.26
CA GLU A 533 29.28 -25.07 4.91
C GLU A 533 29.22 -25.96 6.15
N ASP A 534 30.00 -25.62 7.19
CA ASP A 534 29.94 -26.25 8.51
C ASP A 534 29.47 -25.22 9.56
N LYS A 535 28.24 -25.40 10.05
CA LYS A 535 27.66 -24.53 11.08
C LYS A 535 28.41 -24.56 12.41
N ASN A 536 29.21 -25.60 12.69
CA ASN A 536 30.00 -25.67 13.91
C ASN A 536 31.30 -24.87 13.81
N ASN A 537 31.74 -24.55 12.59
CA ASN A 537 32.90 -23.70 12.31
C ASN A 537 32.54 -22.71 11.19
N PRO A 538 31.62 -21.76 11.46
CA PRO A 538 30.96 -20.99 10.41
C PRO A 538 31.90 -20.08 9.61
N TYR A 539 33.05 -19.73 10.19
CA TYR A 539 34.05 -18.85 9.59
C TYR A 539 35.29 -19.61 9.08
N ASN A 540 35.40 -20.91 9.35
CA ASN A 540 36.53 -21.75 8.97
C ASN A 540 37.92 -21.14 9.28
N ILE A 541 38.06 -20.53 10.46
CA ILE A 541 39.29 -19.85 10.89
C ILE A 541 40.43 -20.86 10.99
N GLN A 542 41.53 -20.62 10.26
CA GLN A 542 42.71 -21.50 10.28
C GLN A 542 43.62 -21.25 11.48
N HIS A 543 43.86 -19.98 11.80
CA HIS A 543 44.73 -19.55 12.88
C HIS A 543 43.96 -18.66 13.86
N TYR A 544 43.61 -19.20 15.02
CA TYR A 544 42.97 -18.42 16.08
C TYR A 544 43.98 -17.49 16.74
N THR A 545 43.55 -16.26 16.99
CA THR A 545 44.26 -15.28 17.79
C THR A 545 43.26 -14.60 18.72
N GLN A 546 43.74 -13.93 19.76
CA GLN A 546 42.90 -13.24 20.72
C GLN A 546 43.58 -11.92 21.04
N ALA A 547 43.45 -10.98 20.10
CA ALA A 547 44.02 -9.64 20.24
C ALA A 547 42.89 -8.61 20.30
N SER A 548 42.89 -7.78 21.34
CA SER A 548 41.92 -6.69 21.51
C SER A 548 42.44 -5.40 20.87
N LEU A 549 41.57 -4.67 20.19
CA LEU A 549 41.84 -3.38 19.56
C LEU A 549 40.92 -2.33 20.19
N GLY A 550 41.51 -1.36 20.88
CA GLY A 550 40.78 -0.26 21.52
C GLY A 550 39.78 -0.69 22.61
N GLY A 551 39.78 -1.96 23.02
CA GLY A 551 38.82 -2.52 23.97
C GLY A 551 37.42 -2.77 23.39
N VAL A 552 37.20 -2.53 22.10
CA VAL A 552 35.87 -2.60 21.45
C VAL A 552 35.80 -3.58 20.27
N ILE A 553 36.95 -3.99 19.73
CA ILE A 553 37.07 -4.99 18.66
C ILE A 553 38.05 -6.07 19.10
N GLU A 554 37.76 -7.34 18.82
CA GLU A 554 38.68 -8.46 18.93
C GLU A 554 39.04 -8.98 17.53
N LEU A 555 40.33 -9.27 17.28
CA LEU A 555 40.74 -10.13 16.17
C LEU A 555 40.65 -11.59 16.65
N LEU A 556 39.64 -12.32 16.18
CA LEU A 556 39.41 -13.74 16.51
C LEU A 556 40.43 -14.69 15.86
N GLY A 557 40.95 -14.28 14.72
CA GLY A 557 41.85 -15.12 13.95
C GLY A 557 42.04 -14.63 12.53
N TYR A 558 42.78 -15.43 11.77
CA TYR A 558 43.08 -15.19 10.38
C TYR A 558 43.26 -16.49 9.60
N SER A 559 43.13 -16.40 8.29
CA SER A 559 43.38 -17.47 7.33
C SER A 559 44.26 -16.94 6.20
N ILE A 560 45.28 -17.70 5.80
CA ILE A 560 46.20 -17.32 4.73
C ILE A 560 46.14 -18.40 3.66
N LYS A 561 45.62 -18.07 2.47
CA LYS A 561 45.43 -19.09 1.41
C LYS A 561 46.75 -19.62 0.83
N SER A 562 47.79 -18.79 0.79
CA SER A 562 49.13 -19.14 0.29
C SER A 562 50.21 -18.34 1.02
N ALA A 563 51.38 -18.92 1.30
CA ALA A 563 52.47 -18.17 1.94
C ALA A 563 52.93 -17.00 1.03
N PRO A 564 53.11 -15.78 1.58
CA PRO A 564 53.45 -14.56 0.84
C PRO A 564 54.90 -14.61 0.36
N THR A 565 55.20 -15.46 -0.62
CA THR A 565 56.57 -15.67 -1.14
C THR A 565 56.79 -14.98 -2.48
N ARG A 566 55.73 -14.83 -3.29
CA ARG A 566 55.70 -14.02 -4.52
C ARG A 566 54.27 -13.89 -5.07
N GLY A 567 53.87 -12.70 -5.53
CA GLY A 567 52.58 -12.49 -6.21
C GLY A 567 51.47 -12.06 -5.25
N GLU A 568 50.22 -12.39 -5.57
CA GLU A 568 49.07 -12.03 -4.73
C GLU A 568 48.83 -13.08 -3.64
N THR A 569 48.58 -12.64 -2.42
CA THR A 569 48.24 -13.49 -1.27
C THR A 569 46.99 -12.97 -0.58
N ASP A 570 45.99 -13.85 -0.46
CA ASP A 570 44.77 -13.57 0.29
C ASP A 570 45.01 -13.78 1.79
N VAL A 571 44.84 -12.71 2.56
CA VAL A 571 44.84 -12.70 4.02
C VAL A 571 43.43 -12.36 4.47
N GLU A 572 42.73 -13.34 5.03
CA GLU A 572 41.39 -13.15 5.58
C GLU A 572 41.49 -12.94 7.09
N LEU A 573 40.90 -11.85 7.60
CA LEU A 573 40.89 -11.48 9.00
C LEU A 573 39.47 -11.53 9.54
N TYR A 574 39.29 -12.13 10.72
CA TYR A 574 37.99 -12.29 11.37
C TYR A 574 37.94 -11.39 12.61
N TRP A 575 37.11 -10.37 12.55
CA TRP A 575 36.96 -9.39 13.61
C TRP A 575 35.64 -9.62 14.35
N ARG A 576 35.63 -9.52 15.67
CA ARG A 576 34.41 -9.51 16.48
C ARG A 576 34.22 -8.16 17.15
N ALA A 577 33.02 -7.60 17.07
CA ALA A 577 32.66 -6.45 17.88
C ALA A 577 32.38 -6.90 19.32
N GLU A 578 33.11 -6.35 20.29
CA GLU A 578 32.91 -6.61 21.71
C GLU A 578 31.92 -5.62 22.34
N ASP A 579 31.88 -4.39 21.82
CA ASP A 579 30.98 -3.32 22.28
C ASP A 579 30.50 -2.47 21.08
N THR A 580 29.64 -1.47 21.33
CA THR A 580 29.26 -0.47 20.34
C THR A 580 30.47 0.36 19.91
N ILE A 581 30.60 0.60 18.60
CA ILE A 581 31.71 1.32 18.00
C ILE A 581 31.18 2.62 17.40
N ASP A 582 31.78 3.76 17.78
CA ASP A 582 31.30 5.08 17.34
C ASP A 582 31.97 5.60 16.06
N LEU A 583 33.11 5.01 15.68
CA LEU A 583 33.96 5.47 14.58
C LEU A 583 34.14 4.42 13.49
N ASP A 584 34.35 4.90 12.27
CA ASP A 584 34.71 4.07 11.12
C ASP A 584 36.23 3.91 11.03
N TYR A 585 36.72 2.72 11.38
CA TYR A 585 38.13 2.38 11.34
C TYR A 585 38.52 1.73 10.01
N THR A 586 39.75 2.02 9.58
CA THR A 586 40.40 1.37 8.45
C THR A 586 41.31 0.27 8.99
N ALA A 587 41.09 -0.96 8.53
CA ALA A 587 41.96 -2.09 8.84
C ALA A 587 43.08 -2.18 7.80
N PHE A 588 44.24 -2.69 8.22
CA PHE A 588 45.39 -2.85 7.34
C PHE A 588 46.07 -4.19 7.52
N VAL A 589 46.72 -4.66 6.46
CA VAL A 589 47.68 -5.76 6.49
C VAL A 589 48.99 -5.23 5.94
N GLN A 590 50.07 -5.43 6.70
CA GLN A 590 51.42 -5.02 6.34
C GLN A 590 52.37 -6.23 6.40
N LEU A 591 53.23 -6.35 5.40
CA LEU A 591 54.38 -7.24 5.42
C LEU A 591 55.62 -6.40 5.73
N LEU A 592 56.31 -6.75 6.81
CA LEU A 592 57.50 -6.05 7.30
C LEU A 592 58.76 -6.87 7.04
N ASP A 593 59.86 -6.20 6.68
CA ASP A 593 61.22 -6.79 6.66
C ASP A 593 61.86 -6.84 8.07
N GLU A 594 63.11 -7.28 8.15
CA GLU A 594 63.86 -7.40 9.41
C GLU A 594 64.08 -6.04 10.09
N GLU A 595 64.24 -4.98 9.30
CA GLU A 595 64.37 -3.60 9.73
C GLU A 595 63.03 -2.90 10.05
N ARG A 596 61.90 -3.60 9.92
CA ARG A 596 60.51 -3.12 10.09
C ARG A 596 60.06 -2.11 9.02
N ASN A 597 60.68 -2.09 7.86
CA ASN A 597 60.14 -1.36 6.71
C ASN A 597 58.96 -2.12 6.11
N VAL A 598 57.98 -1.39 5.60
CA VAL A 598 56.82 -1.96 4.91
C VAL A 598 57.22 -2.38 3.50
N VAL A 599 57.20 -3.69 3.25
CA VAL A 599 57.53 -4.32 1.96
C VAL A 599 56.28 -4.45 1.07
N ALA A 600 55.14 -4.73 1.68
CA ALA A 600 53.83 -4.75 1.03
C ALA A 600 52.78 -4.31 2.04
N GLN A 601 51.73 -3.63 1.57
CA GLN A 601 50.63 -3.19 2.42
C GLN A 601 49.32 -3.09 1.63
N GLN A 602 48.22 -3.33 2.33
CA GLN A 602 46.90 -2.95 1.89
C GLN A 602 46.07 -2.44 3.07
N ASP A 603 45.33 -1.37 2.85
CA ASP A 603 44.42 -0.76 3.81
C ASP A 603 43.04 -0.68 3.18
N MET A 604 42.02 -1.02 3.96
CA MET A 604 40.63 -0.83 3.57
C MET A 604 39.75 -0.74 4.80
N GLN A 605 38.65 0.00 4.70
CA GLN A 605 37.55 -0.22 5.62
C GLN A 605 37.04 -1.66 5.43
N PRO A 606 36.68 -2.38 6.51
CA PRO A 606 36.06 -3.70 6.40
C PRO A 606 34.95 -3.71 5.36
N LEU A 607 34.93 -4.75 4.52
CA LEU A 607 33.97 -4.92 3.42
C LEU A 607 33.90 -3.72 2.45
N ASN A 608 35.01 -3.00 2.24
CA ASN A 608 35.10 -1.81 1.39
C ASN A 608 34.12 -0.68 1.80
N GLY A 609 33.79 -0.60 3.10
CA GLY A 609 32.87 0.39 3.63
C GLY A 609 31.39 0.05 3.43
N LEU A 610 31.05 -1.15 2.93
CA LEU A 610 29.66 -1.62 2.82
C LEU A 610 28.98 -1.70 4.19
N TYR A 611 29.71 -2.18 5.20
CA TYR A 611 29.25 -2.31 6.58
C TYR A 611 30.38 -1.83 7.51
N PRO A 612 30.53 -0.50 7.66
CA PRO A 612 31.68 0.08 8.35
C PRO A 612 31.62 -0.21 9.85
N THR A 613 32.72 -0.03 10.59
CA THR A 613 32.80 -0.47 11.99
C THR A 613 31.78 0.20 12.90
N SER A 614 31.33 1.43 12.62
CA SER A 614 30.23 2.07 13.37
C SER A 614 28.87 1.38 13.21
N SER A 615 28.71 0.58 12.15
CA SER A 615 27.51 -0.23 11.92
C SER A 615 27.57 -1.58 12.62
N TRP A 616 28.73 -1.99 13.15
CA TRP A 616 28.85 -3.27 13.84
C TRP A 616 28.07 -3.23 15.16
N ARG A 617 27.55 -4.39 15.56
CA ARG A 617 26.81 -4.60 16.80
C ARG A 617 27.53 -5.62 17.65
N PRO A 618 27.46 -5.54 18.99
CA PRO A 618 28.13 -6.50 19.87
C PRO A 618 27.82 -7.94 19.48
N GLY A 619 28.86 -8.75 19.29
CA GLY A 619 28.78 -10.13 18.80
C GLY A 619 28.88 -10.30 17.29
N ASP A 620 28.77 -9.23 16.48
CA ASP A 620 28.99 -9.30 15.04
C ASP A 620 30.40 -9.83 14.75
N VAL A 621 30.49 -10.84 13.89
CA VAL A 621 31.76 -11.34 13.38
C VAL A 621 31.88 -11.00 11.89
N ILE A 622 32.89 -10.22 11.54
CA ILE A 622 33.13 -9.69 10.21
C ILE A 622 34.42 -10.26 9.65
N ALA A 623 34.31 -11.05 8.58
CA ALA A 623 35.42 -11.53 7.78
C ALA A 623 35.79 -10.46 6.73
N THR A 624 37.08 -10.12 6.62
CA THR A 624 37.59 -9.18 5.61
C THR A 624 38.80 -9.79 4.91
N THR A 625 38.74 -9.86 3.58
CA THR A 625 39.81 -10.41 2.74
C THR A 625 40.68 -9.30 2.16
N PHE A 626 41.97 -9.33 2.48
CA PHE A 626 43.01 -8.49 1.92
C PHE A 626 43.76 -9.27 0.84
N VAL A 627 43.98 -8.65 -0.31
CA VAL A 627 44.80 -9.18 -1.42
C VAL A 627 46.13 -8.44 -1.41
N LEU A 628 47.12 -9.02 -0.75
CA LEU A 628 48.44 -8.41 -0.60
C LEU A 628 49.30 -8.71 -1.83
N ALA A 629 49.75 -7.66 -2.52
CA ALA A 629 50.70 -7.78 -3.63
C ALA A 629 52.14 -7.84 -3.08
N VAL A 630 52.69 -9.06 -2.99
CA VAL A 630 53.99 -9.32 -2.39
C VAL A 630 55.08 -9.27 -3.47
N PRO A 631 56.07 -8.37 -3.35
CA PRO A 631 57.20 -8.34 -4.28
C PRO A 631 58.00 -9.64 -4.19
N GLN A 632 58.86 -9.91 -5.18
CA GLN A 632 59.71 -11.10 -5.12
C GLN A 632 60.68 -10.96 -3.94
N ILE A 633 60.46 -11.77 -2.90
CA ILE A 633 61.33 -11.82 -1.72
C ILE A 633 62.54 -12.72 -2.03
N GLU A 634 63.75 -12.25 -1.73
CA GLU A 634 64.97 -13.05 -1.87
C GLU A 634 65.02 -14.18 -0.83
N ASP A 635 65.52 -15.35 -1.22
CA ASP A 635 65.61 -16.52 -0.33
C ASP A 635 66.48 -16.20 0.90
N GLY A 636 65.86 -16.20 2.10
CA GLY A 636 66.55 -16.11 3.39
C GLY A 636 66.20 -14.93 4.30
N GLY A 637 65.41 -13.95 3.86
CA GLY A 637 64.99 -12.82 4.71
C GLY A 637 63.78 -13.13 5.60
N SER A 638 63.85 -12.79 6.90
CA SER A 638 62.73 -12.96 7.82
C SER A 638 61.68 -11.86 7.61
N HIS A 639 60.45 -12.23 7.22
CA HIS A 639 59.35 -11.29 7.05
C HIS A 639 58.29 -11.51 8.13
N ARG A 640 57.61 -10.43 8.54
CA ARG A 640 56.52 -10.49 9.52
C ARG A 640 55.26 -9.88 8.94
N LEU A 641 54.20 -10.67 8.93
CA LEU A 641 52.87 -10.18 8.59
C LEU A 641 52.23 -9.58 9.84
N VAL A 642 51.71 -8.37 9.75
CA VAL A 642 51.07 -7.66 10.87
C VAL A 642 49.77 -7.01 10.42
N THR A 643 48.86 -6.80 11.37
CA THR A 643 47.61 -6.09 11.15
C THR A 643 47.29 -5.14 12.30
N GLY A 644 46.29 -4.30 12.08
CA GLY A 644 45.72 -3.40 13.06
C GLY A 644 44.62 -2.57 12.42
N MET A 645 44.12 -1.61 13.20
CA MET A 645 43.10 -0.66 12.75
C MET A 645 43.50 0.76 13.14
N TYR A 646 43.13 1.73 12.32
CA TYR A 646 43.37 3.15 12.58
C TYR A 646 42.17 4.01 12.16
N HIS A 647 42.04 5.17 12.77
CA HIS A 647 41.05 6.16 12.37
C HIS A 647 41.56 6.97 11.18
N LEU A 648 40.90 6.85 10.02
CA LEU A 648 41.39 7.37 8.74
C LEU A 648 41.71 8.87 8.76
N GLU A 649 40.84 9.70 9.36
CA GLU A 649 41.01 11.16 9.37
C GLU A 649 42.23 11.61 10.18
N THR A 650 42.55 10.88 11.26
CA THR A 650 43.61 11.28 12.19
C THR A 650 44.91 10.49 11.99
N GLY A 651 44.86 9.34 11.31
CA GLY A 651 45.96 8.38 11.24
C GLY A 651 46.25 7.65 12.55
N THR A 652 45.45 7.86 13.59
CA THR A 652 45.70 7.29 14.93
C THR A 652 45.34 5.81 14.94
N ARG A 653 46.32 4.95 15.26
CA ARG A 653 46.11 3.51 15.45
C ARG A 653 45.39 3.22 16.76
N LEU A 654 44.47 2.26 16.73
CA LEU A 654 43.86 1.72 17.94
C LEU A 654 44.94 1.02 18.79
N PRO A 655 44.99 1.24 20.11
CA PRO A 655 45.83 0.44 21.00
C PRO A 655 45.49 -1.04 20.86
N THR A 656 46.51 -1.90 20.71
CA THR A 656 46.29 -3.35 20.57
C THR A 656 46.88 -4.13 21.73
N PHE A 657 46.17 -5.12 22.23
CA PHE A 657 46.55 -5.93 23.39
C PHE A 657 46.53 -7.41 23.03
N ASN A 658 47.47 -8.19 23.56
CA ASN A 658 47.45 -9.64 23.43
C ASN A 658 46.43 -10.29 24.40
N HIS A 659 46.30 -11.61 24.35
CA HIS A 659 45.40 -12.35 25.26
C HIS A 659 45.77 -12.19 26.76
N ALA A 660 47.02 -11.86 27.08
CA ALA A 660 47.45 -11.55 28.45
C ALA A 660 47.15 -10.09 28.85
N ASN A 661 46.44 -9.33 28.01
CA ASN A 661 46.11 -7.92 28.18
C ASN A 661 47.35 -7.00 28.23
N GLU A 662 48.43 -7.40 27.58
CA GLU A 662 49.66 -6.62 27.45
C GLU A 662 49.64 -5.83 26.14
N LEU A 663 50.02 -4.55 26.20
CA LEU A 663 50.07 -3.66 25.04
C LEU A 663 51.12 -4.16 24.03
N LEU A 664 50.69 -4.34 22.79
CA LEU A 664 51.56 -4.73 21.68
C LEU A 664 52.35 -3.54 21.15
N THR A 665 53.59 -3.81 20.72
CA THR A 665 54.49 -2.76 20.20
C THR A 665 53.92 -2.13 18.94
N ASP A 666 54.00 -0.80 18.84
CA ASP A 666 53.53 0.01 17.69
C ASP A 666 52.03 -0.20 17.35
N ASN A 667 51.27 -0.76 18.29
CA ASN A 667 49.88 -1.19 18.12
C ASN A 667 49.69 -2.18 16.96
N LEU A 668 50.67 -3.06 16.74
CA LEU A 668 50.68 -4.05 15.67
C LEU A 668 50.39 -5.46 16.21
N ILE A 669 49.44 -6.15 15.57
CA ILE A 669 49.12 -7.54 15.85
C ILE A 669 49.90 -8.43 14.88
N PRO A 670 50.84 -9.27 15.35
CA PRO A 670 51.55 -10.20 14.48
C PRO A 670 50.64 -11.36 14.04
N LEU A 671 50.68 -11.67 12.74
CA LEU A 671 50.07 -12.85 12.14
C LEU A 671 51.21 -13.86 11.89
N GLN A 672 51.18 -14.98 12.62
CA GLN A 672 52.21 -16.02 12.61
C GLN A 672 52.17 -16.93 11.38
#